data_AF-A0A7J0GMC1-F1
#
_entry.id   AF-A0A7J0GMC1-F1
#
_cell.length_a   1.000
_cell.length_b   1.000
_cell.length_c   1.000
_cell.angle_alpha   90.00
_cell.angle_beta   90.00
_cell.angle_gamma   90.00
#
_symmetry.space_group_name_H-M   'P 1'
#
loop_
_entity.id
_entity.type
_entity.pdbx_description
1 polymer ?
#
loop_
_entity_poly.entity_id
_entity_poly.type
_entity_poly.pdbx_seq_one_letter_code
_entity_poly.pdbx_strand_id
1 'polypeptide(L)'
;MEDSVKRKMEQFYEGSDGPPLRVLPIGGLGEIGMNCMLVGNYDRYILIDAGIMFPDYDMLGVQKIIPDTTFIRKWSHKIEAVIITHGHEDHIGALPWVIPALDSHTPIYASSFTMELIKKRLIEFGIFVPSRLKVFRTRRRFSAGPFEIEPITVTHSIPDCCGLVLRCADGTILHTGDWKIDESPLDGKVFDREALEELSKEGVTLMMSDSTNVLSPGRTLSETVVADALLRHISAAKGRVVTTQFSSNIHRLGSIKAAADLTGRKLVFVGMSLRTYLDAAWKDGKAPIDPSTLIKVEDIDTYAPKDLLIVTTGSQAEPRAALNLASHGSSHLLKLSKEDIILYSAKVIPGNETRVMKMFNRISEIGSTMIMGKNEKLHSSGHGYRDELEEVLKIVKPQHFLPIHGELVFLKEHELLGKSTGIRHTTLADDMINIDAPENLFFHLSFLLLDCEAYYKAEEAKQDIRMVHQAGLLHRNALSYQSLQNWCIIGNVVGIAIDDNRVIQNGEMLGVSHLRNRRVLSNGFLSLGKENLQLMYSDGDKAFGTSTDLYLDERWKIALNGIVMVSMEILRPQEAVVSAEKTLKGKIKITTRCLWLDEGKLLDALHKAAHATLSSCPVNCPLAHIERTESEVLRKLVRKYSNKRPEVIVIAVENPEAVLSDELNARLSGEPRGGFRISALRNVVDDHPKKRRPTKIQEEEGRNGMHSMRNTQHELEDHSGVEGERLVSEEATISGSELAARFSLNSESAERFSVNSESDEFWKSSIVSSPIDELVKDSSGSIPEEEDREKLKKEIVFDDSVEIPISRLQSSKPVKLNRWNPDEVMKLINLRGQLHIRFQVAKQQKVLWEEISSNLLAG
;
A
#
# COMPACT_ATOMS: atom_id res chain seq x y z
N MET A 1 -33.71 -16.04 -20.51
CA MET A 1 -32.50 -15.58 -19.79
C MET A 1 -32.68 -14.22 -19.13
N GLU A 2 -33.37 -13.25 -19.75
CA GLU A 2 -33.66 -11.95 -19.11
C GLU A 2 -34.36 -12.09 -17.75
N ASP A 3 -35.34 -13.00 -17.65
CA ASP A 3 -36.04 -13.33 -16.41
C ASP A 3 -35.13 -13.74 -15.24
N SER A 4 -34.07 -14.52 -15.51
CA SER A 4 -33.11 -14.93 -14.48
C SER A 4 -32.13 -13.83 -14.06
N VAL A 5 -32.03 -12.74 -14.83
CA VAL A 5 -31.29 -11.53 -14.45
C VAL A 5 -32.20 -10.59 -13.64
N LYS A 6 -33.46 -10.41 -14.07
CA LYS A 6 -34.48 -9.68 -13.28
C LYS A 6 -34.67 -10.28 -11.89
N ARG A 7 -34.85 -11.61 -11.78
CA ARG A 7 -34.99 -12.32 -10.49
C ARG A 7 -33.75 -12.30 -9.59
N LYS A 8 -32.59 -11.82 -10.07
CA LYS A 8 -31.45 -11.49 -9.20
C LYS A 8 -31.50 -10.05 -8.69
N MET A 9 -32.02 -9.10 -9.47
CA MET A 9 -32.28 -7.74 -8.98
C MET A 9 -33.42 -7.68 -7.95
N GLU A 10 -34.33 -8.66 -7.96
CA GLU A 10 -35.37 -8.84 -6.91
C GLU A 10 -34.81 -9.08 -5.49
N GLN A 11 -33.50 -9.29 -5.32
CA GLN A 11 -32.84 -9.41 -4.01
C GLN A 11 -32.20 -8.12 -3.48
N PHE A 12 -32.18 -7.03 -4.27
CA PHE A 12 -31.68 -5.73 -3.82
C PHE A 12 -32.85 -4.74 -3.76
N TYR A 13 -33.25 -4.31 -2.57
CA TYR A 13 -34.52 -3.60 -2.40
C TYR A 13 -34.42 -2.13 -2.87
N GLU A 14 -34.94 -1.85 -4.06
CA GLU A 14 -34.97 -0.52 -4.67
C GLU A 14 -36.31 0.24 -4.46
N GLY A 15 -37.29 -0.34 -3.76
CA GLY A 15 -38.65 0.21 -3.64
C GLY A 15 -38.83 1.28 -2.55
N SER A 16 -40.08 1.75 -2.37
CA SER A 16 -40.45 2.79 -1.38
C SER A 16 -41.10 2.26 -0.10
N ASP A 17 -41.28 0.95 0.06
CA ASP A 17 -41.65 0.33 1.33
C ASP A 17 -40.41 0.13 2.24
N GLY A 18 -40.61 -0.54 3.39
CA GLY A 18 -39.55 -0.78 4.35
C GLY A 18 -39.11 0.50 5.08
N PRO A 19 -37.90 0.50 5.68
CA PRO A 19 -37.37 1.67 6.35
C PRO A 19 -37.00 2.81 5.39
N PRO A 20 -37.21 4.06 5.81
CA PRO A 20 -37.00 5.24 4.98
C PRO A 20 -35.54 5.65 4.85
N LEU A 21 -34.80 5.72 5.96
CA LEU A 21 -33.38 6.09 5.97
C LEU A 21 -32.58 4.89 5.49
N ARG A 22 -31.68 5.10 4.52
CA ARG A 22 -30.89 4.00 3.93
C ARG A 22 -29.41 4.33 3.88
N VAL A 23 -28.59 3.32 4.15
CA VAL A 23 -27.12 3.39 4.09
C VAL A 23 -26.63 2.20 3.26
N LEU A 24 -25.74 2.46 2.31
CA LEU A 24 -25.10 1.46 1.47
C LEU A 24 -23.60 1.78 1.36
N PRO A 25 -22.75 1.08 2.11
CA PRO A 25 -21.29 1.19 2.01
C PRO A 25 -20.80 0.62 0.68
N ILE A 26 -19.95 1.37 -0.04
CA ILE A 26 -19.24 0.92 -1.24
C ILE A 26 -17.76 0.62 -0.91
N GLY A 27 -17.20 1.33 0.08
CA GLY A 27 -15.90 1.09 0.71
C GLY A 27 -15.77 1.91 2.00
N GLY A 28 -14.79 1.57 2.85
CA GLY A 28 -14.53 2.19 4.16
C GLY A 28 -15.08 1.43 5.37
N LEU A 29 -15.55 0.19 5.19
CA LEU A 29 -15.95 -0.72 6.28
C LEU A 29 -15.16 -2.02 6.24
N GLY A 30 -14.67 -2.45 7.39
CA GLY A 30 -13.81 -3.64 7.54
C GLY A 30 -12.35 -3.42 7.13
N GLU A 31 -12.04 -2.22 6.61
CA GLU A 31 -10.75 -1.81 6.04
C GLU A 31 -10.34 -0.43 6.58
N ILE A 32 -9.10 0.01 6.28
CA ILE A 32 -8.67 1.42 6.44
C ILE A 32 -8.44 2.02 5.06
N GLY A 33 -9.31 2.94 4.67
CA GLY A 33 -9.26 3.67 3.40
C GLY A 33 -10.49 3.42 2.54
N MET A 34 -10.44 3.88 1.29
CA MET A 34 -11.50 3.69 0.28
C MET A 34 -12.90 4.22 0.69
N ASN A 35 -12.98 5.16 1.64
CA ASN A 35 -14.24 5.65 2.17
C ASN A 35 -15.16 6.19 1.07
N CYS A 36 -16.30 5.51 0.89
CA CYS A 36 -17.26 5.80 -0.16
C CYS A 36 -18.61 5.18 0.22
N MET A 37 -19.58 6.01 0.63
CA MET A 37 -20.83 5.54 1.22
C MET A 37 -22.03 6.25 0.63
N LEU A 38 -23.04 5.51 0.18
CA LEU A 38 -24.33 6.08 -0.19
C LEU A 38 -25.21 6.19 1.05
N VAL A 39 -25.80 7.37 1.25
CA VAL A 39 -26.79 7.64 2.29
C VAL A 39 -28.02 8.25 1.64
N GLY A 40 -29.22 7.81 1.99
CA GLY A 40 -30.43 8.16 1.27
C GLY A 40 -31.73 8.11 2.07
N ASN A 41 -32.78 8.57 1.42
CA ASN A 41 -34.17 8.48 1.86
C ASN A 41 -34.94 7.81 0.72
N TYR A 42 -35.51 6.63 0.98
CA TYR A 42 -36.11 5.73 -0.01
C TYR A 42 -35.19 5.44 -1.22
N ASP A 43 -35.51 5.94 -2.41
CA ASP A 43 -34.77 5.67 -3.67
C ASP A 43 -33.78 6.79 -4.05
N ARG A 44 -33.65 7.84 -3.23
CA ARG A 44 -32.83 9.04 -3.50
C ARG A 44 -31.63 9.08 -2.57
N TYR A 45 -30.43 9.33 -3.09
CA TYR A 45 -29.18 9.21 -2.35
C TYR A 45 -28.23 10.40 -2.56
N ILE A 46 -27.40 10.65 -1.55
CA ILE A 46 -26.12 11.36 -1.66
C ILE A 46 -24.98 10.34 -1.54
N LEU A 47 -23.84 10.63 -2.15
CA LEU A 47 -22.58 9.91 -1.92
C LEU A 47 -21.74 10.72 -0.92
N ILE A 48 -21.31 10.10 0.17
CA ILE A 48 -20.35 10.65 1.14
C ILE A 48 -18.99 10.07 0.81
N ASP A 49 -18.04 10.98 0.51
CA ASP A 49 -16.65 10.69 0.15
C ASP A 49 -16.45 9.76 -1.07
N ALA A 50 -15.21 9.74 -1.57
CA ALA A 50 -14.74 8.93 -2.69
C ALA A 50 -13.23 8.70 -2.56
N GLY A 51 -12.87 7.88 -1.58
CA GLY A 51 -11.50 7.52 -1.23
C GLY A 51 -10.84 6.45 -2.09
N ILE A 52 -9.52 6.35 -1.99
CA ILE A 52 -8.77 5.14 -2.35
C ILE A 52 -8.30 4.37 -1.11
N MET A 53 -8.05 3.08 -1.25
CA MET A 53 -7.14 2.33 -0.37
C MET A 53 -5.78 2.16 -1.08
N PHE A 54 -4.70 2.16 -0.31
CA PHE A 54 -3.38 1.84 -0.82
C PHE A 54 -3.18 0.31 -0.81
N PRO A 55 -2.63 -0.29 -1.89
CA PRO A 55 -2.47 -1.72 -1.98
C PRO A 55 -1.41 -2.27 -1.03
N ASP A 56 -1.68 -3.49 -0.54
CA ASP A 56 -0.70 -4.30 0.17
C ASP A 56 0.48 -4.72 -0.73
N TYR A 57 1.55 -5.20 -0.09
CA TYR A 57 2.80 -5.65 -0.72
C TYR A 57 2.62 -6.76 -1.74
N ASP A 58 1.53 -7.50 -1.61
CA ASP A 58 1.24 -8.75 -2.28
C ASP A 58 0.43 -8.51 -3.58
N MET A 59 -0.29 -7.39 -3.67
CA MET A 59 -1.04 -6.94 -4.86
C MET A 59 -0.11 -6.38 -5.96
N LEU A 60 0.66 -7.28 -6.58
CA LEU A 60 1.76 -6.95 -7.48
C LEU A 60 1.39 -5.98 -8.64
N GLY A 61 2.00 -4.80 -8.61
CA GLY A 61 1.92 -3.78 -9.66
C GLY A 61 0.80 -2.76 -9.50
N VAL A 62 -0.19 -3.04 -8.64
CA VAL A 62 -1.23 -2.09 -8.25
C VAL A 62 -0.60 -0.87 -7.57
N GLN A 63 -1.17 0.32 -7.79
CA GLN A 63 -0.82 1.56 -7.10
C GLN A 63 -1.98 2.13 -6.26
N LYS A 64 -3.24 1.83 -6.62
CA LYS A 64 -4.46 2.28 -5.90
C LYS A 64 -5.57 1.23 -6.00
N ILE A 65 -6.39 1.12 -4.95
CA ILE A 65 -7.66 0.38 -4.90
C ILE A 65 -8.80 1.42 -4.77
N ILE A 66 -9.90 1.22 -5.49
CA ILE A 66 -10.94 2.21 -5.81
C ILE A 66 -12.33 1.53 -5.68
N PRO A 67 -13.38 2.24 -5.20
CA PRO A 67 -14.74 1.69 -5.09
C PRO A 67 -15.34 1.24 -6.43
N ASP A 68 -16.42 0.45 -6.39
CA ASP A 68 -17.08 -0.06 -7.60
C ASP A 68 -17.75 1.04 -8.44
N THR A 69 -16.97 1.57 -9.39
CA THR A 69 -17.45 2.57 -10.36
C THR A 69 -18.49 2.02 -11.35
N THR A 70 -18.65 0.70 -11.47
CA THR A 70 -19.67 0.09 -12.32
C THR A 70 -21.03 0.14 -11.63
N PHE A 71 -21.07 -0.14 -10.33
CA PHE A 71 -22.24 0.05 -9.48
C PHE A 71 -22.65 1.53 -9.41
N ILE A 72 -21.69 2.43 -9.14
CA ILE A 72 -21.94 3.89 -9.14
C ILE A 72 -22.52 4.35 -10.49
N ARG A 73 -22.06 3.79 -11.61
CA ARG A 73 -22.61 4.09 -12.94
C ARG A 73 -24.03 3.58 -13.13
N LYS A 74 -24.34 2.35 -12.69
CA LYS A 74 -25.69 1.77 -12.65
C LYS A 74 -26.65 2.65 -11.83
N TRP A 75 -26.18 3.23 -10.73
CA TRP A 75 -26.97 4.02 -9.78
C TRP A 75 -26.92 5.54 -9.98
N SER A 76 -26.15 6.05 -10.95
CA SER A 76 -25.97 7.47 -11.28
C SER A 76 -27.24 8.35 -11.23
N HIS A 77 -28.36 7.84 -11.75
CA HIS A 77 -29.67 8.52 -11.77
C HIS A 77 -30.36 8.69 -10.40
N LYS A 78 -29.86 8.01 -9.35
CA LYS A 78 -30.32 8.10 -7.96
C LYS A 78 -29.38 8.92 -7.06
N ILE A 79 -28.16 9.22 -7.52
CA ILE A 79 -27.12 9.89 -6.75
C ILE A 79 -27.15 11.39 -7.07
N GLU A 80 -27.82 12.15 -6.22
CA GLU A 80 -28.12 13.57 -6.44
C GLU A 80 -26.98 14.52 -6.08
N ALA A 81 -26.05 14.12 -5.22
CA ALA A 81 -24.89 14.91 -4.85
C ALA A 81 -23.74 14.03 -4.36
N VAL A 82 -22.51 14.54 -4.47
CA VAL A 82 -21.35 14.06 -3.71
C VAL A 82 -21.05 15.07 -2.61
N ILE A 83 -20.93 14.64 -1.36
CA ILE A 83 -20.53 15.46 -0.21
C ILE A 83 -19.19 14.92 0.30
N ILE A 84 -18.21 15.80 0.45
CA ILE A 84 -16.87 15.45 0.91
C ILE A 84 -16.66 15.97 2.33
N THR A 85 -16.22 15.09 3.25
CA THR A 85 -15.96 15.44 4.64
C THR A 85 -14.64 16.21 4.80
N HIS A 86 -13.57 15.76 4.12
CA HIS A 86 -12.24 16.36 4.20
C HIS A 86 -11.29 15.93 3.05
N GLY A 87 -10.03 16.38 3.09
CA GLY A 87 -9.10 16.36 1.95
C GLY A 87 -8.05 15.23 1.87
N HIS A 88 -8.18 14.11 2.60
CA HIS A 88 -7.22 13.00 2.49
C HIS A 88 -7.47 12.09 1.25
N GLU A 89 -6.48 11.34 0.79
CA GLU A 89 -6.62 10.48 -0.42
C GLU A 89 -7.64 9.34 -0.23
N ASP A 90 -7.80 8.85 0.99
CA ASP A 90 -8.85 7.93 1.46
C ASP A 90 -10.25 8.56 1.58
N HIS A 91 -10.42 9.84 1.21
CA HIS A 91 -11.73 10.51 1.10
C HIS A 91 -11.96 11.23 -0.23
N ILE A 92 -10.90 11.67 -0.93
CA ILE A 92 -11.01 12.34 -2.25
C ILE A 92 -10.20 11.71 -3.38
N GLY A 93 -9.41 10.66 -3.11
CA GLY A 93 -8.45 10.10 -4.06
C GLY A 93 -9.07 9.36 -5.25
N ALA A 94 -10.28 8.80 -5.11
CA ALA A 94 -10.99 8.06 -6.16
C ALA A 94 -11.93 8.94 -7.00
N LEU A 95 -12.10 10.22 -6.65
CA LEU A 95 -12.89 11.19 -7.44
C LEU A 95 -12.62 11.16 -8.96
N PRO A 96 -11.37 10.97 -9.46
CA PRO A 96 -11.11 10.87 -10.90
C PRO A 96 -11.81 9.72 -11.62
N TRP A 97 -12.17 8.65 -10.90
CA TRP A 97 -12.86 7.46 -11.42
C TRP A 97 -14.35 7.47 -11.06
N VAL A 98 -14.71 8.01 -9.90
CA VAL A 98 -16.11 8.16 -9.43
C VAL A 98 -16.87 9.25 -10.20
N ILE A 99 -16.28 10.41 -10.45
CA ILE A 99 -16.98 11.54 -11.11
C ILE A 99 -17.41 11.21 -12.56
N PRO A 100 -16.62 10.48 -13.37
CA PRO A 100 -17.06 9.98 -14.68
C PRO A 100 -18.04 8.81 -14.64
N ALA A 101 -18.39 8.28 -13.45
CA ALA A 101 -19.45 7.27 -13.27
C ALA A 101 -20.81 7.89 -12.93
N LEU A 102 -20.82 9.03 -12.24
CA LEU A 102 -22.02 9.79 -11.88
C LEU A 102 -22.67 10.49 -13.09
N ASP A 103 -23.88 11.04 -12.90
CA ASP A 103 -24.47 11.95 -13.89
C ASP A 103 -23.58 13.19 -14.09
N SER A 104 -23.61 13.76 -15.30
CA SER A 104 -22.79 14.91 -15.66
C SER A 104 -23.13 16.18 -14.89
N HIS A 105 -24.33 16.28 -14.31
CA HIS A 105 -24.80 17.41 -13.53
C HIS A 105 -24.60 17.23 -12.02
N THR A 106 -24.36 16.01 -11.51
CA THR A 106 -24.28 15.73 -10.06
C THR A 106 -23.30 16.69 -9.37
N PRO A 107 -23.76 17.60 -8.50
CA PRO A 107 -22.92 18.55 -7.80
C PRO A 107 -21.98 17.87 -6.79
N ILE A 108 -20.85 18.53 -6.54
CA ILE A 108 -19.81 18.08 -5.62
C ILE A 108 -19.61 19.17 -4.56
N TYR A 109 -19.90 18.83 -3.32
CA TYR A 109 -19.88 19.71 -2.16
C TYR A 109 -18.66 19.44 -1.28
N ALA A 110 -17.88 20.47 -0.94
CA ALA A 110 -16.75 20.35 -0.02
C ALA A 110 -16.49 21.66 0.75
N SER A 111 -15.67 21.60 1.80
CA SER A 111 -15.05 22.78 2.41
C SER A 111 -14.06 23.46 1.44
N SER A 112 -13.72 24.73 1.66
CA SER A 112 -13.00 25.52 0.65
C SER A 112 -11.56 25.05 0.40
N PHE A 113 -10.82 24.67 1.46
CA PHE A 113 -9.50 24.05 1.33
C PHE A 113 -9.56 22.74 0.53
N THR A 114 -10.46 21.84 0.93
CA THR A 114 -10.69 20.55 0.26
C THR A 114 -11.09 20.76 -1.21
N MET A 115 -11.85 21.82 -1.51
CA MET A 115 -12.23 22.15 -2.88
C MET A 115 -11.03 22.55 -3.77
N GLU A 116 -9.97 23.18 -3.24
CA GLU A 116 -8.75 23.45 -4.02
C GLU A 116 -7.98 22.15 -4.36
N LEU A 117 -7.93 21.18 -3.44
CA LEU A 117 -7.38 19.85 -3.70
C LEU A 117 -8.19 19.11 -4.79
N ILE A 118 -9.53 19.15 -4.69
CA ILE A 118 -10.44 18.58 -5.69
C ILE A 118 -10.22 19.27 -7.05
N LYS A 119 -10.31 20.59 -7.13
CA LYS A 119 -10.08 21.38 -8.36
C LYS A 119 -8.78 20.96 -9.06
N LYS A 120 -7.66 20.91 -8.31
CA LYS A 120 -6.36 20.48 -8.85
C LYS A 120 -6.42 19.06 -9.42
N ARG A 121 -6.93 18.08 -8.67
CA ARG A 121 -7.03 16.68 -9.14
C ARG A 121 -7.95 16.54 -10.37
N LEU A 122 -9.07 17.28 -10.45
CA LEU A 122 -9.95 17.24 -11.63
C LEU A 122 -9.34 17.90 -12.87
N ILE A 123 -8.50 18.93 -12.70
CA ILE A 123 -7.74 19.56 -13.78
C ILE A 123 -6.64 18.61 -14.28
N GLU A 124 -5.89 17.98 -13.37
CA GLU A 124 -4.83 17.00 -13.70
C GLU A 124 -5.36 15.80 -14.49
N PHE A 125 -6.60 15.36 -14.21
CA PHE A 125 -7.26 14.27 -14.94
C PHE A 125 -8.14 14.75 -16.12
N GLY A 126 -8.18 16.05 -16.43
CA GLY A 126 -8.90 16.59 -17.59
C GLY A 126 -10.45 16.56 -17.50
N ILE A 127 -11.01 16.34 -16.31
CA ILE A 127 -12.46 16.19 -16.06
C ILE A 127 -13.07 17.36 -15.26
N PHE A 128 -12.38 18.50 -15.22
CA PHE A 128 -12.78 19.68 -14.46
C PHE A 128 -14.01 20.40 -15.05
N VAL A 129 -15.11 20.40 -14.29
CA VAL A 129 -16.36 21.09 -14.65
C VAL A 129 -16.76 22.07 -13.53
N PRO A 130 -16.45 23.38 -13.65
CA PRO A 130 -16.65 24.35 -12.57
C PRO A 130 -18.08 24.42 -12.03
N SER A 131 -19.10 24.25 -12.88
CA SER A 131 -20.51 24.36 -12.52
C SER A 131 -21.00 23.29 -11.54
N ARG A 132 -20.32 22.13 -11.48
CA ARG A 132 -20.62 21.06 -10.52
C ARG A 132 -20.14 21.38 -9.11
N LEU A 133 -19.08 22.17 -8.97
CA LEU A 133 -18.42 22.40 -7.68
C LEU A 133 -19.21 23.39 -6.80
N LYS A 134 -19.42 23.04 -5.54
CA LYS A 134 -20.13 23.81 -4.52
C LYS A 134 -19.29 23.87 -3.25
N VAL A 135 -19.00 25.06 -2.75
CA VAL A 135 -18.28 25.26 -1.48
C VAL A 135 -19.30 25.47 -0.37
N PHE A 136 -19.24 24.64 0.68
CA PHE A 136 -20.00 24.88 1.91
C PHE A 136 -19.15 25.56 2.98
N ARG A 137 -19.80 25.90 4.10
CA ARG A 137 -19.16 26.32 5.35
C ARG A 137 -19.81 25.53 6.50
N THR A 138 -19.07 25.27 7.57
CA THR A 138 -19.66 24.65 8.77
C THR A 138 -20.69 25.58 9.41
N ARG A 139 -21.64 25.00 10.15
CA ARG A 139 -22.81 25.68 10.77
C ARG A 139 -23.65 26.49 9.76
N ARG A 140 -23.65 26.06 8.49
CA ARG A 140 -24.49 26.62 7.41
C ARG A 140 -25.20 25.49 6.67
N ARG A 141 -26.52 25.52 6.69
CA ARG A 141 -27.36 24.48 6.08
C ARG A 141 -27.48 24.67 4.57
N PHE A 142 -27.54 23.55 3.84
CA PHE A 142 -27.86 23.52 2.41
C PHE A 142 -28.64 22.25 2.05
N SER A 143 -29.48 22.29 1.02
CA SER A 143 -30.16 21.11 0.51
C SER A 143 -29.28 20.38 -0.51
N ALA A 144 -29.16 19.05 -0.38
CA ALA A 144 -28.51 18.19 -1.37
C ALA A 144 -29.10 16.77 -1.29
N GLY A 145 -29.58 16.25 -2.43
CA GLY A 145 -30.41 15.06 -2.43
C GLY A 145 -31.65 15.22 -1.54
N PRO A 146 -32.09 14.17 -0.82
CA PRO A 146 -33.27 14.23 0.05
C PRO A 146 -33.02 14.90 1.41
N PHE A 147 -31.83 15.50 1.64
CA PHE A 147 -31.43 16.01 2.95
C PHE A 147 -31.23 17.53 2.98
N GLU A 148 -31.61 18.15 4.10
CA GLU A 148 -30.96 19.37 4.58
C GLU A 148 -29.69 18.99 5.33
N ILE A 149 -28.54 19.41 4.84
CA ILE A 149 -27.21 19.07 5.36
C ILE A 149 -26.65 20.27 6.12
N GLU A 150 -26.20 20.04 7.36
CA GLU A 150 -25.40 20.98 8.15
C GLU A 150 -24.03 20.36 8.47
N PRO A 151 -22.93 20.85 7.86
CA PRO A 151 -21.59 20.44 8.24
C PRO A 151 -21.21 21.05 9.61
N ILE A 152 -20.59 20.28 10.48
CA ILE A 152 -20.10 20.70 11.81
C ILE A 152 -18.58 20.57 11.88
N THR A 153 -17.90 21.48 12.59
CA THR A 153 -16.42 21.51 12.61
C THR A 153 -15.87 20.39 13.49
N VAL A 154 -14.96 19.57 12.94
CA VAL A 154 -14.22 18.56 13.71
C VAL A 154 -12.71 18.76 13.54
N THR A 155 -11.95 18.53 14.61
CA THR A 155 -10.47 18.58 14.55
C THR A 155 -9.90 17.25 14.09
N HIS A 156 -8.99 17.27 13.14
CA HIS A 156 -8.34 16.10 12.54
C HIS A 156 -6.93 16.48 12.04
N SER A 157 -6.21 15.63 11.31
CA SER A 157 -4.82 15.92 10.88
C SER A 157 -4.67 16.70 9.56
N ILE A 158 -5.69 17.46 9.15
CA ILE A 158 -5.76 18.25 7.91
C ILE A 158 -6.83 19.38 8.06
N PRO A 159 -6.67 20.56 7.43
CA PRO A 159 -7.61 21.68 7.60
C PRO A 159 -9.03 21.42 7.09
N ASP A 160 -9.98 22.17 7.66
CA ASP A 160 -11.39 22.25 7.26
C ASP A 160 -12.12 20.89 7.14
N CYS A 161 -11.84 19.99 8.08
CA CYS A 161 -12.60 18.75 8.26
C CYS A 161 -13.99 19.02 8.84
N CYS A 162 -14.97 18.18 8.48
CA CYS A 162 -16.31 18.27 9.04
C CYS A 162 -17.01 16.93 9.21
N GLY A 163 -17.82 16.85 10.27
CA GLY A 163 -18.94 15.91 10.34
C GLY A 163 -20.15 16.47 9.60
N LEU A 164 -21.08 15.59 9.21
CA LEU A 164 -22.28 15.93 8.44
C LEU A 164 -23.53 15.54 9.22
N VAL A 165 -24.38 16.53 9.51
CA VAL A 165 -25.73 16.32 10.04
C VAL A 165 -26.71 16.34 8.86
N LEU A 166 -27.36 15.20 8.58
CA LEU A 166 -28.27 15.01 7.47
C LEU A 166 -29.71 14.94 8.00
N ARG A 167 -30.58 15.90 7.64
CA ARG A 167 -31.95 16.00 8.15
C ARG A 167 -32.97 15.74 7.05
N CYS A 168 -33.98 14.91 7.35
CA CYS A 168 -35.16 14.74 6.52
C CYS A 168 -36.40 14.46 7.40
N ALA A 169 -37.58 14.31 6.80
CA ALA A 169 -38.84 14.10 7.52
C ALA A 169 -38.86 12.79 8.36
N ASP A 170 -38.07 11.78 7.97
CA ASP A 170 -38.01 10.48 8.63
C ASP A 170 -36.96 10.40 9.76
N GLY A 171 -36.12 11.43 9.94
CA GLY A 171 -35.12 11.52 11.01
C GLY A 171 -33.85 12.26 10.63
N THR A 172 -32.95 12.37 11.60
CA THR A 172 -31.64 13.03 11.50
C THR A 172 -30.51 12.00 11.63
N ILE A 173 -29.57 12.01 10.69
CA ILE A 173 -28.36 11.17 10.68
C ILE A 173 -27.15 12.05 11.02
N LEU A 174 -26.24 11.55 11.87
CA LEU A 174 -24.92 12.13 12.07
C LEU A 174 -23.87 11.20 11.46
N HIS A 175 -23.08 11.70 10.50
CA HIS A 175 -21.83 11.07 10.07
C HIS A 175 -20.68 11.90 10.64
N THR A 176 -19.84 11.36 11.52
CA THR A 176 -18.79 12.18 12.19
C THR A 176 -17.73 12.70 11.22
N GLY A 177 -17.53 12.02 10.09
CA GLY A 177 -16.27 12.10 9.35
C GLY A 177 -15.13 11.55 10.22
N ASP A 178 -13.91 11.90 9.88
CA ASP A 178 -12.71 11.54 10.64
C ASP A 178 -12.37 12.64 11.63
N TRP A 179 -12.13 12.27 12.90
CA TRP A 179 -12.05 13.26 13.97
C TRP A 179 -11.29 12.78 15.20
N LYS A 180 -10.71 13.74 15.90
CA LYS A 180 -10.34 13.69 17.32
C LYS A 180 -10.91 14.94 18.01
N ILE A 181 -10.69 15.07 19.32
CA ILE A 181 -10.88 16.33 20.05
C ILE A 181 -9.51 16.93 20.36
N ASP A 182 -9.08 17.88 19.54
CA ASP A 182 -7.97 18.76 19.89
C ASP A 182 -8.52 19.96 20.68
N GLU A 183 -8.14 20.07 21.95
CA GLU A 183 -8.54 21.18 22.83
C GLU A 183 -7.79 22.48 22.50
N SER A 184 -6.67 22.39 21.76
CA SER A 184 -5.83 23.52 21.35
C SER A 184 -5.26 23.33 19.93
N PRO A 185 -6.13 23.33 18.90
CA PRO A 185 -5.72 23.18 17.51
C PRO A 185 -4.98 24.43 17.01
N LEU A 186 -3.95 24.23 16.18
CA LEU A 186 -3.02 25.27 15.74
C LEU A 186 -3.62 26.35 14.82
N ASP A 187 -4.84 26.16 14.30
CA ASP A 187 -5.59 27.18 13.54
C ASP A 187 -6.75 27.79 14.34
N GLY A 188 -6.87 27.47 15.63
CA GLY A 188 -7.92 27.94 16.53
C GLY A 188 -9.32 27.33 16.30
N LYS A 189 -9.51 26.45 15.31
CA LYS A 189 -10.82 25.82 15.03
C LYS A 189 -11.05 24.60 15.91
N VAL A 190 -11.48 24.84 17.15
CA VAL A 190 -11.86 23.78 18.11
C VAL A 190 -12.98 22.87 17.59
N PHE A 191 -13.01 21.64 18.10
CA PHE A 191 -14.07 20.66 17.83
C PHE A 191 -15.43 21.17 18.34
N ASP A 192 -16.46 21.14 17.48
CA ASP A 192 -17.76 21.79 17.72
C ASP A 192 -18.68 20.97 18.65
N ARG A 193 -18.32 20.93 19.93
CA ARG A 193 -19.14 20.31 21.00
C ARG A 193 -20.53 20.95 21.11
N GLU A 194 -20.64 22.26 20.92
CA GLU A 194 -21.90 22.98 21.04
C GLU A 194 -22.91 22.50 19.99
N ALA A 195 -22.48 22.31 18.74
CA ALA A 195 -23.33 21.71 17.71
C ALA A 195 -23.78 20.27 18.05
N LEU A 196 -22.94 19.47 18.71
CA LEU A 196 -23.34 18.13 19.16
C LEU A 196 -24.32 18.17 20.35
N GLU A 197 -24.17 19.13 21.26
CA GLU A 197 -25.15 19.35 22.33
C GLU A 197 -26.49 19.91 21.82
N GLU A 198 -26.49 20.78 20.81
CA GLU A 198 -27.70 21.18 20.07
C GLU A 198 -28.36 19.98 19.40
N LEU A 199 -27.58 19.19 18.66
CA LEU A 199 -28.05 18.01 17.93
C LEU A 199 -28.60 16.91 18.87
N SER A 200 -28.04 16.77 20.06
CA SER A 200 -28.55 15.89 21.13
C SER A 200 -29.97 16.30 21.59
N LYS A 201 -30.27 17.60 21.60
CA LYS A 201 -31.60 18.16 21.94
C LYS A 201 -32.61 17.98 20.79
N GLU A 202 -32.14 17.95 19.53
CA GLU A 202 -32.95 17.61 18.35
C GLU A 202 -33.28 16.11 18.30
N GLY A 203 -32.29 15.25 18.56
CA GLY A 203 -32.39 13.80 18.67
C GLY A 203 -31.90 13.05 17.43
N VAL A 204 -30.73 12.41 17.54
CA VAL A 204 -30.12 11.64 16.43
C VAL A 204 -30.81 10.29 16.25
N THR A 205 -31.18 9.99 15.01
CA THR A 205 -31.80 8.72 14.59
C THR A 205 -30.75 7.64 14.31
N LEU A 206 -29.70 8.00 13.58
CA LEU A 206 -28.54 7.16 13.29
C LEU A 206 -27.26 7.97 13.47
N MET A 207 -26.29 7.44 14.20
CA MET A 207 -24.93 7.95 14.22
C MET A 207 -23.99 6.96 13.56
N MET A 208 -23.13 7.46 12.68
CA MET A 208 -22.05 6.74 12.00
C MET A 208 -20.73 7.39 12.41
N SER A 209 -19.82 6.64 13.04
CA SER A 209 -18.61 7.21 13.64
C SER A 209 -17.31 6.48 13.30
N ASP A 210 -16.26 7.25 13.02
CA ASP A 210 -14.86 6.81 12.95
C ASP A 210 -14.49 5.95 14.16
N SER A 211 -13.86 4.80 13.91
CA SER A 211 -13.51 3.79 14.91
C SER A 211 -12.00 3.55 15.03
N THR A 212 -11.18 4.21 14.21
CA THR A 212 -9.78 3.88 13.87
C THR A 212 -8.87 3.65 15.09
N ASN A 213 -9.09 4.37 16.18
CA ASN A 213 -8.27 4.32 17.39
C ASN A 213 -9.03 3.85 18.65
N VAL A 214 -10.19 3.16 18.57
CA VAL A 214 -10.96 2.72 19.76
C VAL A 214 -10.22 1.74 20.70
N LEU A 215 -9.18 1.06 20.19
CA LEU A 215 -8.25 0.26 20.98
C LEU A 215 -7.18 1.09 21.73
N SER A 216 -7.04 2.38 21.42
CA SER A 216 -6.12 3.29 22.10
C SER A 216 -6.79 3.86 23.35
N PRO A 217 -6.29 3.59 24.57
CA PRO A 217 -6.85 4.13 25.80
C PRO A 217 -6.47 5.60 25.99
N GLY A 218 -7.28 6.36 26.74
CA GLY A 218 -7.01 7.76 27.01
C GLY A 218 -7.55 8.68 25.91
N ARG A 219 -6.90 9.85 25.77
CA ARG A 219 -7.18 10.85 24.73
C ARG A 219 -5.97 11.04 23.81
N THR A 220 -6.21 11.55 22.60
CA THR A 220 -5.18 12.00 21.67
C THR A 220 -4.35 13.14 22.23
N LEU A 221 -3.14 13.34 21.68
CA LEU A 221 -2.32 14.51 21.94
C LEU A 221 -2.77 15.68 21.05
N SER A 222 -2.75 16.90 21.59
CA SER A 222 -2.88 18.11 20.79
C SER A 222 -1.69 18.28 19.84
N GLU A 223 -1.93 18.80 18.64
CA GLU A 223 -0.85 19.22 17.72
C GLU A 223 0.00 20.36 18.29
N THR A 224 -0.48 21.12 19.29
CA THR A 224 0.33 22.08 20.05
C THR A 224 1.49 21.39 20.78
N VAL A 225 1.25 20.22 21.40
CA VAL A 225 2.31 19.45 22.08
C VAL A 225 3.34 18.89 21.09
N VAL A 226 2.92 18.63 19.85
CA VAL A 226 3.81 18.24 18.74
C VAL A 226 4.62 19.43 18.25
N ALA A 227 4.03 20.63 18.23
CA ALA A 227 4.73 21.88 17.89
C ALA A 227 5.85 22.21 18.91
N ASP A 228 5.54 22.11 20.21
CA ASP A 228 6.52 22.26 21.30
C ASP A 228 7.68 21.26 21.17
N ALA A 229 7.37 20.00 20.82
CA ALA A 229 8.37 18.98 20.60
C ALA A 229 9.27 19.31 19.40
N LEU A 230 8.67 19.62 18.25
CA LEU A 230 9.40 20.01 17.05
C LEU A 230 10.33 21.21 17.32
N LEU A 231 9.82 22.28 17.93
CA LEU A 231 10.62 23.46 18.30
C LEU A 231 11.80 23.07 19.19
N ARG A 232 11.56 22.28 20.25
CA ARG A 232 12.60 21.84 21.19
C ARG A 232 13.71 21.03 20.50
N HIS A 233 13.37 20.11 19.60
CA HIS A 233 14.37 19.33 18.86
C HIS A 233 15.09 20.12 17.76
N ILE A 234 14.39 21.02 17.06
CA ILE A 234 14.97 21.88 16.00
C ILE A 234 15.93 22.92 16.59
N SER A 235 15.60 23.51 17.75
CA SER A 235 16.47 24.46 18.47
C SER A 235 17.69 23.80 19.11
N ALA A 236 17.58 22.53 19.54
CA ALA A 236 18.72 21.78 20.08
C ALA A 236 19.69 21.26 18.99
N ALA A 237 19.25 21.22 17.73
CA ALA A 237 20.03 20.67 16.63
C ALA A 237 21.19 21.58 16.20
N LYS A 238 22.41 21.05 16.17
CA LYS A 238 23.62 21.73 15.68
C LYS A 238 23.86 21.53 14.18
N GLY A 239 23.40 20.40 13.63
CA GLY A 239 23.54 20.03 12.22
C GLY A 239 22.32 20.40 11.38
N ARG A 240 22.17 19.71 10.24
CA ARG A 240 20.98 19.78 9.39
C ARG A 240 19.85 18.94 9.99
N VAL A 241 18.63 19.44 9.92
CA VAL A 241 17.44 18.73 10.43
C VAL A 241 16.57 18.29 9.26
N VAL A 242 16.12 17.04 9.30
CA VAL A 242 15.23 16.43 8.31
C VAL A 242 13.98 15.88 9.02
N THR A 243 12.82 16.51 8.85
CA THR A 243 11.56 16.09 9.49
C THR A 243 10.61 15.41 8.49
N THR A 244 9.96 14.33 8.93
CA THR A 244 9.23 13.40 8.06
C THR A 244 7.75 13.34 8.45
N GLN A 245 6.82 13.60 7.52
CA GLN A 245 5.39 13.64 7.83
C GLN A 245 4.49 13.30 6.64
N PHE A 246 3.18 13.12 6.91
CA PHE A 246 2.15 13.11 5.88
C PHE A 246 1.96 14.52 5.29
N SER A 247 1.85 14.62 3.97
CA SER A 247 1.79 15.93 3.29
C SER A 247 0.50 16.73 3.52
N SER A 248 -0.54 16.08 4.03
CA SER A 248 -1.83 16.68 4.34
C SER A 248 -1.82 17.57 5.58
N ASN A 249 -0.88 17.38 6.51
CA ASN A 249 -0.90 18.07 7.79
C ASN A 249 -0.32 19.49 7.70
N ILE A 250 -1.11 20.39 7.13
CA ILE A 250 -0.79 21.83 7.01
C ILE A 250 -0.49 22.46 8.38
N HIS A 251 -1.20 22.06 9.44
CA HIS A 251 -0.99 22.58 10.79
C HIS A 251 0.45 22.29 11.29
N ARG A 252 0.92 21.05 11.10
CA ARG A 252 2.30 20.63 11.40
C ARG A 252 3.34 21.36 10.54
N LEU A 253 3.04 21.67 9.28
CA LEU A 253 3.89 22.55 8.46
C LEU A 253 4.03 23.95 9.07
N GLY A 254 2.97 24.48 9.68
CA GLY A 254 3.01 25.73 10.47
C GLY A 254 3.93 25.63 11.67
N SER A 255 3.84 24.57 12.48
CA SER A 255 4.76 24.31 13.61
C SER A 255 6.23 24.31 13.17
N ILE A 256 6.50 23.66 12.04
CA ILE A 256 7.84 23.54 11.45
C ILE A 256 8.34 24.88 10.92
N LYS A 257 7.47 25.70 10.33
CA LYS A 257 7.80 27.07 9.90
C LYS A 257 8.16 27.96 11.09
N ALA A 258 7.35 27.96 12.14
CA ALA A 258 7.63 28.71 13.36
C ALA A 258 8.98 28.30 14.00
N ALA A 259 9.26 27.00 14.06
CA ALA A 259 10.56 26.49 14.52
C ALA A 259 11.73 26.85 13.58
N ALA A 260 11.50 26.94 12.27
CA ALA A 260 12.50 27.41 11.31
C ALA A 260 12.84 28.89 11.55
N ASP A 261 11.82 29.74 11.65
CA ASP A 261 11.95 31.19 11.84
C ASP A 261 12.67 31.51 13.16
N LEU A 262 12.25 30.88 14.27
CA LEU A 262 12.86 31.05 15.59
C LEU A 262 14.33 30.59 15.67
N THR A 263 14.76 29.69 14.78
CA THR A 263 16.15 29.21 14.71
C THR A 263 16.95 29.81 13.54
N GLY A 264 16.36 30.73 12.78
CA GLY A 264 16.96 31.32 11.57
C GLY A 264 17.12 30.35 10.39
N ARG A 265 16.66 29.10 10.53
CA ARG A 265 16.80 28.04 9.52
C ARG A 265 15.92 28.32 8.31
N LYS A 266 16.40 27.97 7.13
CA LYS A 266 15.66 28.06 5.87
C LYS A 266 14.99 26.73 5.54
N LEU A 267 13.75 26.81 5.05
CA LEU A 267 12.85 25.68 4.90
C LEU A 267 12.89 25.11 3.47
N VAL A 268 13.05 23.79 3.35
CA VAL A 268 13.08 23.07 2.07
C VAL A 268 12.04 21.95 2.05
N PHE A 269 11.26 21.80 0.98
CA PHE A 269 10.28 20.72 0.82
C PHE A 269 10.74 19.69 -0.22
N VAL A 270 11.12 18.49 0.22
CA VAL A 270 11.52 17.37 -0.65
C VAL A 270 10.33 16.41 -0.82
N GLY A 271 9.45 16.75 -1.77
CA GLY A 271 8.34 15.91 -2.19
C GLY A 271 7.20 16.71 -2.83
N MET A 272 6.71 16.26 -3.98
CA MET A 272 5.69 16.98 -4.76
C MET A 272 4.32 17.07 -4.08
N SER A 273 3.99 16.13 -3.18
CA SER A 273 2.77 16.20 -2.36
C SER A 273 2.82 17.31 -1.32
N LEU A 274 3.98 17.58 -0.69
CA LEU A 274 4.13 18.70 0.27
C LEU A 274 3.84 20.04 -0.39
N ARG A 275 4.42 20.29 -1.57
CA ARG A 275 4.09 21.46 -2.39
C ARG A 275 2.62 21.47 -2.79
N THR A 276 2.08 20.34 -3.24
CA THR A 276 0.68 20.24 -3.71
C THR A 276 -0.37 20.61 -2.66
N TYR A 277 -0.18 20.16 -1.41
CA TYR A 277 -1.10 20.51 -0.33
C TYR A 277 -0.88 21.97 0.15
N LEU A 278 0.36 22.47 0.16
CA LEU A 278 0.63 23.88 0.45
C LEU A 278 0.06 24.83 -0.62
N ASP A 279 0.19 24.51 -1.91
CA ASP A 279 -0.36 25.28 -3.03
C ASP A 279 -1.88 25.45 -2.89
N ALA A 280 -2.58 24.40 -2.44
CA ALA A 280 -4.02 24.41 -2.20
C ALA A 280 -4.36 25.30 -0.99
N ALA A 281 -3.63 25.17 0.12
CA ALA A 281 -3.81 26.02 1.30
C ALA A 281 -3.52 27.51 0.99
N TRP A 282 -2.56 27.79 0.11
CA TRP A 282 -2.20 29.16 -0.28
C TRP A 282 -3.28 29.82 -1.14
N LYS A 283 -3.83 29.09 -2.13
CA LYS A 283 -4.97 29.56 -2.96
C LYS A 283 -6.25 29.79 -2.15
N ASP A 284 -6.45 28.98 -1.11
CA ASP A 284 -7.58 29.07 -0.18
C ASP A 284 -7.37 30.11 0.94
N GLY A 285 -6.17 30.72 1.04
CA GLY A 285 -5.85 31.74 2.04
C GLY A 285 -5.60 31.21 3.47
N LYS A 286 -5.29 29.92 3.62
CA LYS A 286 -5.04 29.23 4.91
C LYS A 286 -3.63 28.64 5.08
N ALA A 287 -2.72 28.86 4.13
CA ALA A 287 -1.35 28.36 4.24
C ALA A 287 -0.55 29.12 5.32
N PRO A 288 0.17 28.42 6.22
CA PRO A 288 1.05 29.05 7.21
C PRO A 288 2.44 29.41 6.64
N ILE A 289 2.66 29.21 5.33
CA ILE A 289 3.91 29.43 4.62
C ILE A 289 3.58 30.00 3.25
N ASP A 290 4.18 31.12 2.87
CA ASP A 290 4.23 31.54 1.46
C ASP A 290 5.16 30.59 0.69
N PRO A 291 4.68 29.87 -0.34
CA PRO A 291 5.51 28.99 -1.17
C PRO A 291 6.75 29.68 -1.77
N SER A 292 6.73 31.00 -1.96
CA SER A 292 7.88 31.77 -2.48
C SER A 292 9.08 31.79 -1.53
N THR A 293 8.83 31.62 -0.21
CA THR A 293 9.87 31.63 0.84
C THR A 293 10.61 30.31 0.99
N LEU A 294 10.15 29.25 0.30
CA LEU A 294 10.79 27.94 0.33
C LEU A 294 12.04 27.92 -0.56
N ILE A 295 13.13 27.36 -0.04
CA ILE A 295 14.30 27.03 -0.85
C ILE A 295 13.93 25.93 -1.86
N LYS A 296 14.46 26.06 -3.08
CA LYS A 296 14.36 25.03 -4.12
C LYS A 296 15.23 23.84 -3.74
N VAL A 297 14.77 22.64 -4.04
CA VAL A 297 15.46 21.39 -3.64
C VAL A 297 16.80 21.26 -4.35
N GLU A 298 16.85 21.82 -5.55
CA GLU A 298 18.00 21.97 -6.43
C GLU A 298 19.11 22.85 -5.82
N ASP A 299 18.75 23.78 -4.94
CA ASP A 299 19.67 24.75 -4.33
C ASP A 299 20.17 24.30 -2.94
N ILE A 300 19.77 23.12 -2.42
CA ILE A 300 20.14 22.61 -1.08
C ILE A 300 21.65 22.67 -0.81
N ASP A 301 22.46 22.21 -1.77
CA ASP A 301 23.92 22.08 -1.63
C ASP A 301 24.63 23.46 -1.64
N THR A 302 23.90 24.59 -1.76
CA THR A 302 24.43 25.97 -1.67
C THR A 302 24.35 26.60 -0.27
N TYR A 303 23.65 25.97 0.68
CA TYR A 303 23.47 26.44 2.05
C TYR A 303 24.28 25.61 3.06
N ALA A 304 24.76 26.23 4.14
CA ALA A 304 25.43 25.47 5.20
C ALA A 304 24.43 24.52 5.90
N PRO A 305 24.81 23.25 6.20
CA PRO A 305 23.88 22.26 6.75
C PRO A 305 23.11 22.72 8.00
N LYS A 306 23.79 23.43 8.91
CA LYS A 306 23.21 24.02 10.13
C LYS A 306 22.08 25.04 9.89
N ASP A 307 22.05 25.66 8.71
CA ASP A 307 21.10 26.73 8.37
C ASP A 307 19.87 26.19 7.63
N LEU A 308 19.75 24.86 7.46
CA LEU A 308 18.65 24.20 6.76
C LEU A 308 17.72 23.43 7.70
N LEU A 309 16.43 23.46 7.37
CA LEU A 309 15.39 22.55 7.87
C LEU A 309 14.67 21.93 6.67
N ILE A 310 14.76 20.61 6.52
CA ILE A 310 14.20 19.88 5.39
C ILE A 310 12.93 19.15 5.84
N VAL A 311 11.81 19.39 5.16
CA VAL A 311 10.59 18.57 5.27
C VAL A 311 10.57 17.57 4.12
N THR A 312 10.40 16.29 4.43
CA THR A 312 10.48 15.21 3.43
C THR A 312 9.32 14.22 3.53
N THR A 313 8.96 13.63 2.38
CA THR A 313 7.96 12.56 2.29
C THR A 313 8.60 11.19 2.47
N GLY A 314 7.79 10.15 2.70
CA GLY A 314 8.27 8.77 2.79
C GLY A 314 8.37 8.22 4.20
N SER A 315 7.55 8.74 5.14
CA SER A 315 7.48 8.22 6.51
C SER A 315 7.05 6.74 6.55
N GLN A 316 6.26 6.28 5.58
CA GLN A 316 5.87 4.87 5.46
C GLN A 316 6.83 4.05 4.58
N ALA A 317 8.01 4.58 4.23
CA ALA A 317 8.99 3.98 3.33
C ALA A 317 8.41 3.51 1.96
N GLU A 318 7.55 4.34 1.37
CA GLU A 318 6.96 4.10 0.04
C GLU A 318 8.04 4.06 -1.05
N PRO A 319 8.01 3.16 -2.06
CA PRO A 319 9.15 2.91 -2.95
C PRO A 319 9.71 4.09 -3.76
N ARG A 320 8.92 5.14 -3.98
CA ARG A 320 9.31 6.36 -4.72
C ARG A 320 9.38 7.62 -3.83
N ALA A 321 9.13 7.51 -2.53
CA ALA A 321 9.09 8.67 -1.65
C ALA A 321 10.51 9.12 -1.22
N ALA A 322 10.64 10.41 -0.89
CA ALA A 322 11.92 11.09 -0.85
C ALA A 322 12.90 10.52 0.20
N LEU A 323 12.45 10.32 1.44
CA LEU A 323 13.25 9.71 2.51
C LEU A 323 13.67 8.28 2.18
N ASN A 324 12.79 7.48 1.56
CA ASN A 324 13.09 6.11 1.22
C ASN A 324 14.16 6.03 0.12
N LEU A 325 14.05 6.84 -0.93
CA LEU A 325 15.10 6.98 -1.95
C LEU A 325 16.42 7.49 -1.33
N ALA A 326 16.35 8.43 -0.39
CA ALA A 326 17.53 8.95 0.33
C ALA A 326 18.21 7.87 1.17
N SER A 327 17.45 6.99 1.84
CA SER A 327 17.98 5.84 2.59
C SER A 327 18.71 4.80 1.72
N HIS A 328 18.43 4.77 0.41
CA HIS A 328 19.14 3.90 -0.54
C HIS A 328 20.35 4.59 -1.20
N GLY A 329 20.65 5.85 -0.83
CA GLY A 329 21.62 6.69 -1.54
C GLY A 329 21.21 7.01 -2.99
N SER A 330 19.96 6.75 -3.38
CA SER A 330 19.47 6.85 -4.76
C SER A 330 18.64 8.10 -5.06
N SER A 331 18.34 8.92 -4.03
CA SER A 331 17.71 10.22 -4.22
C SER A 331 18.71 11.24 -4.76
N HIS A 332 18.43 11.76 -5.96
CA HIS A 332 19.15 12.92 -6.51
C HIS A 332 18.85 14.24 -5.75
N LEU A 333 17.78 14.25 -4.94
CA LEU A 333 17.20 15.45 -4.31
C LEU A 333 17.50 15.57 -2.80
N LEU A 334 17.94 14.48 -2.16
CA LEU A 334 18.25 14.45 -0.73
C LEU A 334 19.27 13.35 -0.46
N LYS A 335 20.52 13.75 -0.18
CA LYS A 335 21.60 12.86 0.26
C LYS A 335 21.69 12.98 1.79
N LEU A 336 21.50 11.87 2.50
CA LEU A 336 21.67 11.84 3.96
C LEU A 336 23.16 11.77 4.32
N SER A 337 23.53 12.34 5.47
CA SER A 337 24.86 12.27 6.07
C SER A 337 24.77 11.91 7.55
N LYS A 338 25.88 11.49 8.15
CA LYS A 338 25.98 11.16 9.59
C LYS A 338 25.72 12.36 10.51
N GLU A 339 25.92 13.57 10.02
CA GLU A 339 25.63 14.83 10.73
C GLU A 339 24.15 15.26 10.68
N ASP A 340 23.29 14.52 9.97
CA ASP A 340 21.85 14.80 9.90
C ASP A 340 21.12 14.30 11.15
N ILE A 341 20.19 15.14 11.64
CA ILE A 341 19.22 14.77 12.67
C ILE A 341 17.85 14.59 12.01
N ILE A 342 17.33 13.37 12.03
CA ILE A 342 16.07 12.96 11.40
C ILE A 342 14.98 12.89 12.46
N LEU A 343 13.95 13.74 12.32
CA LEU A 343 12.79 13.78 13.21
C LEU A 343 11.64 13.00 12.58
N TYR A 344 11.33 11.82 13.13
CA TYR A 344 10.26 10.96 12.60
C TYR A 344 8.89 11.41 13.13
N SER A 345 8.28 12.40 12.47
CA SER A 345 7.01 13.03 12.85
C SER A 345 5.75 12.25 12.37
N ALA A 346 5.80 10.92 12.46
CA ALA A 346 4.77 10.00 11.98
C ALA A 346 4.56 8.78 12.90
N LYS A 347 3.41 8.10 12.72
CA LYS A 347 3.15 6.72 13.16
C LYS A 347 3.31 5.79 11.95
N VAL A 348 3.82 4.58 12.16
CA VAL A 348 3.80 3.52 11.12
C VAL A 348 2.36 3.03 10.96
N ILE A 349 1.84 3.07 9.74
CA ILE A 349 0.53 2.48 9.41
C ILE A 349 0.68 0.94 9.43
N PRO A 350 -0.26 0.16 10.00
CA PRO A 350 -0.21 -1.30 10.02
C PRO A 350 0.21 -1.95 8.69
N GLY A 351 0.96 -3.04 8.78
CA GLY A 351 1.57 -3.75 7.65
C GLY A 351 2.86 -3.11 7.13
N ASN A 352 3.05 -1.80 7.32
CA ASN A 352 4.21 -1.08 6.79
C ASN A 352 5.49 -1.24 7.62
N GLU A 353 5.44 -1.95 8.75
CA GLU A 353 6.56 -2.15 9.68
C GLU A 353 7.77 -2.76 8.96
N THR A 354 7.56 -3.76 8.11
CA THR A 354 8.67 -4.44 7.41
C THR A 354 9.40 -3.52 6.44
N ARG A 355 8.72 -2.61 5.72
CA ARG A 355 9.40 -1.65 4.82
C ARG A 355 9.99 -0.46 5.58
N VAL A 356 9.31 0.02 6.62
CA VAL A 356 9.81 1.13 7.46
C VAL A 356 11.05 0.70 8.27
N MET A 357 11.05 -0.46 8.93
CA MET A 357 12.22 -0.95 9.64
C MET A 357 13.43 -1.16 8.72
N LYS A 358 13.21 -1.65 7.49
CA LYS A 358 14.28 -1.73 6.47
C LYS A 358 14.82 -0.35 6.08
N MET A 359 13.99 0.69 6.06
CA MET A 359 14.43 2.07 5.85
C MET A 359 15.18 2.64 7.04
N PHE A 360 14.71 2.40 8.27
CA PHE A 360 15.40 2.80 9.49
C PHE A 360 16.79 2.18 9.59
N ASN A 361 16.93 0.88 9.35
CA ASN A 361 18.22 0.19 9.34
C ASN A 361 19.21 0.85 8.37
N ARG A 362 18.79 1.15 7.12
CA ARG A 362 19.66 1.85 6.15
C ARG A 362 20.04 3.27 6.57
N ILE A 363 19.13 4.00 7.24
CA ILE A 363 19.44 5.33 7.77
C ILE A 363 20.46 5.23 8.92
N SER A 364 20.36 4.21 9.77
CA SER A 364 21.37 3.90 10.80
C SER A 364 22.70 3.43 10.21
N GLU A 365 22.69 2.69 9.09
CA GLU A 365 23.90 2.30 8.34
C GLU A 365 24.64 3.51 7.73
N ILE A 366 23.91 4.58 7.35
CA ILE A 366 24.48 5.88 6.94
C ILE A 366 25.05 6.65 8.16
N GLY A 367 24.62 6.31 9.38
CA GLY A 367 25.04 6.93 10.64
C GLY A 367 24.30 8.21 11.01
N SER A 368 23.20 8.55 10.33
CA SER A 368 22.36 9.70 10.69
C SER A 368 21.66 9.48 12.04
N THR A 369 21.54 10.54 12.84
CA THR A 369 20.84 10.46 14.14
C THR A 369 19.33 10.47 13.92
N MET A 370 18.61 9.46 14.40
CA MET A 370 17.14 9.40 14.28
C MET A 370 16.47 9.61 15.65
N ILE A 371 15.53 10.54 15.71
CA ILE A 371 14.69 10.82 16.88
C ILE A 371 13.27 10.38 16.54
N MET A 372 12.76 9.39 17.29
CA MET A 372 11.50 8.71 17.03
C MET A 372 10.91 8.08 18.31
N GLY A 373 9.61 7.78 18.29
CA GLY A 373 8.92 7.09 19.38
C GLY A 373 7.92 7.96 20.15
N LYS A 374 7.05 7.32 20.94
CA LYS A 374 5.94 8.00 21.64
C LYS A 374 6.42 9.07 22.63
N ASN A 375 7.55 8.83 23.31
CA ASN A 375 8.07 9.70 24.37
C ASN A 375 8.56 11.06 23.84
N GLU A 376 9.04 11.11 22.60
CA GLU A 376 9.52 12.34 21.95
C GLU A 376 8.38 13.31 21.61
N LYS A 377 7.13 12.80 21.57
CA LYS A 377 5.90 13.53 21.22
C LYS A 377 5.91 14.19 19.83
N LEU A 378 6.77 13.72 18.92
CA LEU A 378 6.90 14.21 17.54
C LEU A 378 5.69 13.92 16.64
N HIS A 379 4.66 13.21 17.11
CA HIS A 379 3.48 12.84 16.34
C HIS A 379 2.24 12.71 17.24
N SER A 380 1.10 13.16 16.74
CA SER A 380 -0.23 12.76 17.23
C SER A 380 -1.07 12.23 16.07
N SER A 381 -2.05 11.39 16.39
CA SER A 381 -3.00 10.83 15.41
C SER A 381 -4.09 11.85 15.05
N GLY A 382 -4.74 11.65 13.90
CA GLY A 382 -5.92 12.41 13.51
C GLY A 382 -7.22 11.91 14.15
N HIS A 383 -7.26 10.65 14.61
CA HIS A 383 -8.49 9.97 15.05
C HIS A 383 -8.54 9.82 16.58
N GLY A 384 -9.70 10.08 17.18
CA GLY A 384 -9.94 10.09 18.62
C GLY A 384 -9.68 8.74 19.29
N TYR A 385 -9.14 8.79 20.51
CA TYR A 385 -8.92 7.62 21.35
C TYR A 385 -10.19 7.30 22.16
N ARG A 386 -10.21 6.16 22.86
CA ARG A 386 -11.42 5.58 23.47
C ARG A 386 -12.21 6.56 24.34
N ASP A 387 -11.54 7.43 25.10
CA ASP A 387 -12.20 8.39 25.99
C ASP A 387 -12.92 9.51 25.22
N GLU A 388 -12.39 9.92 24.06
CA GLU A 388 -13.03 10.91 23.17
C GLU A 388 -14.25 10.31 22.46
N LEU A 389 -14.11 9.08 21.96
CA LEU A 389 -15.23 8.32 21.37
C LEU A 389 -16.36 8.15 22.39
N GLU A 390 -16.04 7.79 23.63
CA GLU A 390 -17.01 7.66 24.71
C GLU A 390 -17.67 9.00 25.08
N GLU A 391 -16.91 10.11 25.10
CA GLU A 391 -17.44 11.46 25.33
C GLU A 391 -18.49 11.83 24.27
N VAL A 392 -18.20 11.64 22.98
CA VAL A 392 -19.13 11.98 21.90
C VAL A 392 -20.36 11.06 21.90
N LEU A 393 -20.20 9.75 22.16
CA LEU A 393 -21.34 8.84 22.34
C LEU A 393 -22.24 9.29 23.51
N LYS A 394 -21.65 9.72 24.63
CA LYS A 394 -22.34 10.27 25.81
C LYS A 394 -22.99 11.63 25.56
N ILE A 395 -22.50 12.45 24.63
CA ILE A 395 -23.16 13.71 24.20
C ILE A 395 -24.34 13.40 23.28
N VAL A 396 -24.10 12.66 22.18
CA VAL A 396 -25.04 12.52 21.06
C VAL A 396 -26.22 11.58 21.39
N LYS A 397 -25.99 10.51 22.17
CA LYS A 397 -27.00 9.53 22.61
C LYS A 397 -27.95 9.06 21.48
N PRO A 398 -27.41 8.58 20.35
CA PRO A 398 -28.20 8.27 19.16
C PRO A 398 -29.14 7.08 19.38
N GLN A 399 -30.26 7.06 18.66
CA GLN A 399 -31.20 5.93 18.69
C GLN A 399 -30.57 4.65 18.13
N HIS A 400 -29.83 4.79 17.03
CA HIS A 400 -29.09 3.72 16.35
C HIS A 400 -27.62 4.12 16.16
N PHE A 401 -26.71 3.16 16.25
CA PHE A 401 -25.27 3.39 16.07
C PHE A 401 -24.63 2.36 15.14
N LEU A 402 -23.84 2.86 14.20
CA LEU A 402 -23.06 2.11 13.22
C LEU A 402 -21.59 2.56 13.31
N PRO A 403 -20.68 1.72 13.82
CA PRO A 403 -19.24 1.93 13.66
C PRO A 403 -18.87 2.01 12.16
N ILE A 404 -18.05 2.99 11.79
CA ILE A 404 -17.46 3.13 10.45
C ILE A 404 -15.95 3.39 10.56
N HIS A 405 -15.25 3.42 9.42
CA HIS A 405 -13.81 3.71 9.31
C HIS A 405 -12.93 2.83 10.21
N GLY A 406 -12.59 1.63 9.73
CA GLY A 406 -11.69 0.72 10.42
C GLY A 406 -11.93 -0.77 10.14
N GLU A 407 -10.91 -1.56 10.50
CA GLU A 407 -10.95 -3.02 10.51
C GLU A 407 -12.04 -3.56 11.45
N LEU A 408 -12.55 -4.78 11.16
CA LEU A 408 -13.59 -5.47 11.92
C LEU A 408 -13.39 -5.44 13.45
N VAL A 409 -12.15 -5.57 13.94
CA VAL A 409 -11.85 -5.52 15.38
C VAL A 409 -12.07 -4.13 15.99
N PHE A 410 -11.80 -3.04 15.26
CA PHE A 410 -12.09 -1.68 15.70
C PHE A 410 -13.60 -1.42 15.65
N LEU A 411 -14.28 -1.84 14.58
CA LEU A 411 -15.73 -1.73 14.48
C LEU A 411 -16.43 -2.48 15.62
N LYS A 412 -15.93 -3.67 15.99
CA LYS A 412 -16.46 -4.46 17.10
C LYS A 412 -16.27 -3.79 18.46
N GLU A 413 -15.08 -3.27 18.74
CA GLU A 413 -14.83 -2.58 20.01
C GLU A 413 -15.60 -1.25 20.12
N HIS A 414 -15.82 -0.55 19.01
CA HIS A 414 -16.65 0.65 18.99
C HIS A 414 -18.13 0.32 19.18
N GLU A 415 -18.63 -0.79 18.63
CA GLU A 415 -19.98 -1.30 18.93
C GLU A 415 -20.16 -1.59 20.43
N LEU A 416 -19.18 -2.24 21.06
CA LEU A 416 -19.20 -2.55 22.49
C LEU A 416 -19.13 -1.28 23.35
N LEU A 417 -18.35 -0.27 22.94
CA LEU A 417 -18.35 1.04 23.57
C LEU A 417 -19.72 1.74 23.47
N GLY A 418 -20.35 1.71 22.29
CA GLY A 418 -21.72 2.17 22.06
C GLY A 418 -22.74 1.49 22.99
N LYS A 419 -22.68 0.16 23.12
CA LYS A 419 -23.52 -0.59 24.06
C LYS A 419 -23.27 -0.19 25.52
N SER A 420 -22.01 0.01 25.92
CA SER A 420 -21.67 0.39 27.30
C SER A 420 -22.15 1.79 27.69
N THR A 421 -22.28 2.72 26.73
CA THR A 421 -22.91 4.03 26.94
C THR A 421 -24.45 3.99 26.94
N GLY A 422 -25.05 2.82 26.69
CA GLY A 422 -26.50 2.59 26.79
C GLY A 422 -27.26 2.53 25.46
N ILE A 423 -26.57 2.61 24.32
CA ILE A 423 -27.18 2.50 22.99
C ILE A 423 -27.59 1.04 22.74
N ARG A 424 -28.88 0.81 22.48
CA ARG A 424 -29.45 -0.54 22.34
C ARG A 424 -29.48 -1.07 20.91
N HIS A 425 -29.60 -0.17 19.93
CA HIS A 425 -29.67 -0.52 18.52
C HIS A 425 -28.32 -0.26 17.89
N THR A 426 -27.48 -1.28 17.91
CA THR A 426 -26.17 -1.28 17.25
C THR A 426 -26.14 -2.38 16.20
N THR A 427 -25.22 -2.25 15.27
CA THR A 427 -24.94 -3.25 14.24
C THR A 427 -23.46 -3.15 13.89
N LEU A 428 -22.88 -4.24 13.43
CA LEU A 428 -21.47 -4.32 13.07
C LEU A 428 -21.30 -4.23 11.57
N ALA A 429 -20.11 -3.87 11.09
CA ALA A 429 -19.70 -4.24 9.75
C ALA A 429 -18.72 -5.42 9.80
N ASP A 430 -18.69 -6.19 8.73
CA ASP A 430 -17.81 -7.33 8.46
C ASP A 430 -17.32 -7.20 7.02
N ASP A 431 -16.19 -7.82 6.67
CA ASP A 431 -15.75 -7.85 5.28
C ASP A 431 -15.56 -9.27 4.76
N MET A 432 -16.60 -9.72 4.05
CA MET A 432 -16.46 -10.64 2.92
C MET A 432 -16.96 -9.97 1.64
N ILE A 433 -16.33 -8.86 1.26
CA ILE A 433 -15.83 -8.75 -0.12
C ILE A 433 -15.03 -10.03 -0.40
N ASN A 434 -15.33 -10.71 -1.51
CA ASN A 434 -14.38 -11.65 -2.07
C ASN A 434 -13.20 -10.84 -2.59
N ILE A 435 -12.20 -10.61 -1.75
CA ILE A 435 -10.85 -10.39 -2.23
C ILE A 435 -10.55 -11.62 -3.10
N ASP A 436 -10.22 -11.43 -4.37
CA ASP A 436 -9.79 -12.50 -5.30
C ASP A 436 -8.37 -13.01 -4.92
N ALA A 437 -8.18 -13.31 -3.63
CA ALA A 437 -7.06 -14.06 -3.12
C ALA A 437 -7.18 -15.49 -3.70
N PRO A 438 -6.19 -15.96 -4.47
CA PRO A 438 -6.28 -17.27 -5.10
C PRO A 438 -6.51 -18.36 -4.05
N GLU A 439 -7.41 -19.32 -4.33
CA GLU A 439 -8.03 -20.31 -3.41
C GLU A 439 -7.08 -21.03 -2.42
N ASN A 440 -5.77 -20.99 -2.66
CA ASN A 440 -4.73 -21.53 -1.80
C ASN A 440 -4.48 -20.68 -0.53
N LEU A 441 -4.93 -19.42 -0.45
CA LEU A 441 -4.67 -18.54 0.70
C LEU A 441 -5.55 -18.89 1.93
N PHE A 442 -6.82 -19.25 1.70
CA PHE A 442 -7.76 -19.65 2.76
C PHE A 442 -7.23 -20.77 3.64
N PHE A 443 -6.53 -21.76 3.05
CA PHE A 443 -5.93 -22.88 3.79
C PHE A 443 -4.80 -22.48 4.75
N HIS A 444 -4.19 -21.30 4.60
CA HIS A 444 -3.12 -20.84 5.49
C HIS A 444 -3.62 -19.97 6.66
N LEU A 445 -4.63 -19.13 6.41
CA LEU A 445 -5.30 -18.33 7.46
C LEU A 445 -5.96 -19.22 8.52
N SER A 446 -6.56 -20.34 8.12
CA SER A 446 -7.12 -21.33 9.07
C SER A 446 -6.09 -21.94 10.03
N PHE A 447 -4.80 -21.97 9.66
CA PHE A 447 -3.73 -22.46 10.53
C PHE A 447 -3.21 -21.36 11.48
N LEU A 448 -3.06 -20.13 11.00
CA LEU A 448 -2.57 -19.01 11.80
C LEU A 448 -3.50 -18.65 12.97
N LEU A 449 -4.83 -18.71 12.76
CA LEU A 449 -5.80 -18.47 13.83
C LEU A 449 -5.70 -19.50 14.98
N LEU A 450 -5.38 -20.76 14.67
CA LEU A 450 -5.17 -21.82 15.67
C LEU A 450 -3.92 -21.58 16.52
N ASP A 451 -2.82 -21.15 15.91
CA ASP A 451 -1.58 -20.85 16.65
C ASP A 451 -1.72 -19.59 17.54
N CYS A 452 -2.43 -18.56 17.08
CA CYS A 452 -2.68 -17.35 17.87
C CYS A 452 -3.52 -17.62 19.13
N GLU A 453 -4.55 -18.44 19.04
CA GLU A 453 -5.40 -18.79 20.19
C GLU A 453 -4.65 -19.65 21.22
N ALA A 454 -3.76 -20.53 20.74
CA ALA A 454 -2.86 -21.30 21.59
C ALA A 454 -1.82 -20.41 22.30
N TYR A 455 -1.29 -19.39 21.63
CA TYR A 455 -0.32 -18.45 22.20
C TYR A 455 -0.93 -17.63 23.35
N TYR A 456 -2.12 -17.04 23.15
CA TYR A 456 -2.80 -16.26 24.19
C TYR A 456 -3.10 -17.09 25.45
N LYS A 457 -3.59 -18.33 25.28
CA LYS A 457 -3.87 -19.25 26.39
C LYS A 457 -2.60 -19.74 27.11
N ALA A 458 -1.45 -19.74 26.43
CA ALA A 458 -0.15 -20.01 27.06
C ALA A 458 0.43 -18.81 27.83
N GLU A 459 -0.04 -17.59 27.56
CA GLU A 459 0.35 -16.36 28.27
C GLU A 459 -0.37 -16.28 29.63
N GLU A 460 -1.69 -16.48 29.65
CA GLU A 460 -2.50 -16.50 30.89
C GLU A 460 -2.12 -17.65 31.84
N ALA A 461 -1.72 -18.81 31.30
CA ALA A 461 -1.34 -19.99 32.09
C ALA A 461 -0.08 -19.80 32.97
N LYS A 462 0.65 -18.68 32.84
CA LYS A 462 1.88 -18.40 33.61
C LYS A 462 1.65 -18.11 35.09
N GLN A 463 0.42 -17.86 35.53
CA GLN A 463 0.13 -17.46 36.91
C GLN A 463 -0.04 -18.60 37.93
N ASP A 464 -0.18 -19.87 37.50
CA ASP A 464 -0.48 -20.99 38.41
C ASP A 464 0.56 -22.14 38.36
N ILE A 465 1.74 -21.89 38.93
CA ILE A 465 2.88 -22.83 39.00
C ILE A 465 2.61 -23.94 40.05
N ARG A 466 1.57 -24.75 39.82
CA ARG A 466 1.27 -25.98 40.57
C ARG A 466 0.68 -27.13 39.75
N MET A 467 -0.05 -26.88 38.65
CA MET A 467 -0.61 -27.97 37.84
C MET A 467 0.39 -28.64 36.87
N VAL A 468 1.45 -27.94 36.46
CA VAL A 468 2.39 -28.39 35.41
C VAL A 468 3.04 -29.73 35.73
N HIS A 469 3.29 -30.03 37.02
CA HIS A 469 4.00 -31.24 37.44
C HIS A 469 3.16 -32.54 37.31
N GLN A 470 1.85 -32.46 37.05
CA GLN A 470 0.99 -33.63 36.89
C GLN A 470 0.62 -33.93 35.42
N ALA A 471 0.73 -32.94 34.52
CA ALA A 471 0.50 -33.11 33.08
C ALA A 471 1.66 -33.84 32.36
N GLY A 472 2.88 -33.77 32.90
CA GLY A 472 4.10 -34.28 32.25
C GLY A 472 4.19 -35.80 32.05
N LEU A 473 3.27 -36.60 32.60
CA LEU A 473 3.34 -38.07 32.54
C LEU A 473 2.48 -38.75 31.45
N LEU A 474 1.64 -38.00 30.74
CA LEU A 474 0.72 -38.56 29.72
C LEU A 474 1.10 -38.23 28.27
N HIS A 475 2.23 -37.54 28.03
CA HIS A 475 2.61 -37.07 26.70
C HIS A 475 3.38 -38.11 25.85
N ARG A 476 2.99 -39.39 25.91
CA ARG A 476 3.40 -40.46 24.97
C ARG A 476 2.20 -41.37 24.67
N ASN A 477 1.97 -41.63 23.38
CA ASN A 477 0.98 -42.55 22.81
C ASN A 477 -0.50 -42.12 22.84
N ALA A 478 -0.92 -41.13 22.03
CA ALA A 478 -2.28 -41.04 21.49
C ALA A 478 -2.42 -40.00 20.33
N LEU A 479 -1.92 -40.30 19.13
CA LEU A 479 -2.34 -39.61 17.91
C LEU A 479 -3.28 -40.52 17.10
N SER A 480 -4.58 -40.40 17.36
CA SER A 480 -5.64 -41.02 16.57
C SER A 480 -6.66 -39.97 16.13
N TYR A 481 -7.19 -40.11 14.91
CA TYR A 481 -7.91 -39.08 14.17
C TYR A 481 -9.29 -38.68 14.76
N GLN A 482 -9.71 -39.29 15.87
CA GLN A 482 -11.03 -39.10 16.48
C GLN A 482 -11.09 -37.97 17.51
N SER A 483 -9.96 -37.53 18.07
CA SER A 483 -9.94 -36.41 19.04
C SER A 483 -10.34 -35.07 18.40
N LEU A 484 -10.01 -34.87 17.12
CA LEU A 484 -10.39 -33.67 16.35
C LEU A 484 -11.91 -33.51 16.19
N GLN A 485 -12.66 -34.61 16.02
CA GLN A 485 -14.12 -34.54 15.91
C GLN A 485 -14.77 -34.10 17.24
N ASN A 486 -14.20 -34.46 18.39
CA ASN A 486 -14.69 -34.01 19.68
C ASN A 486 -14.38 -32.52 19.95
N TRP A 487 -13.33 -31.97 19.36
CA TRP A 487 -13.09 -30.51 19.40
C TRP A 487 -14.09 -29.74 18.52
N CYS A 488 -14.53 -30.28 17.38
CA CYS A 488 -15.67 -29.74 16.64
C CYS A 488 -16.98 -29.75 17.45
N ILE A 489 -17.12 -30.63 18.44
CA ILE A 489 -18.28 -30.64 19.36
C ILE A 489 -18.12 -29.55 20.44
N ILE A 490 -16.91 -29.31 20.96
CA ILE A 490 -16.67 -28.20 21.91
C ILE A 490 -16.85 -26.83 21.23
N GLY A 491 -16.50 -26.70 19.95
CA GLY A 491 -16.84 -25.51 19.14
C GLY A 491 -18.35 -25.23 19.03
N ASN A 492 -19.20 -26.24 19.21
CA ASN A 492 -20.66 -26.09 19.30
C ASN A 492 -21.18 -25.86 20.74
N VAL A 493 -20.30 -25.90 21.76
CA VAL A 493 -20.64 -25.69 23.18
C VAL A 493 -20.17 -24.32 23.69
N VAL A 494 -19.30 -23.61 22.96
CA VAL A 494 -19.14 -22.14 23.11
C VAL A 494 -20.28 -21.37 22.42
N GLY A 495 -21.46 -21.99 22.27
CA GLY A 495 -22.72 -21.35 21.94
C GLY A 495 -23.28 -20.52 23.11
N ILE A 496 -22.44 -19.68 23.73
CA ILE A 496 -22.86 -18.75 24.79
C ILE A 496 -23.55 -17.56 24.14
N ALA A 497 -24.86 -17.70 23.93
CA ALA A 497 -25.84 -16.63 23.71
C ALA A 497 -25.31 -15.38 22.97
N ILE A 498 -24.89 -15.55 21.71
CA ILE A 498 -24.73 -14.43 20.79
C ILE A 498 -26.15 -14.04 20.33
N ASP A 499 -26.77 -13.08 21.01
CA ASP A 499 -27.99 -12.40 20.54
C ASP A 499 -27.80 -11.87 19.10
N ASP A 500 -28.89 -11.66 18.34
CA ASP A 500 -29.00 -11.40 16.88
C ASP A 500 -28.15 -10.23 16.29
N ASN A 501 -26.83 -10.29 16.45
CA ASN A 501 -25.89 -9.22 16.19
C ASN A 501 -25.43 -9.22 14.72
N ARG A 502 -26.31 -8.73 13.85
CA ARG A 502 -26.04 -8.64 12.40
C ARG A 502 -24.75 -7.87 12.09
N VAL A 503 -24.07 -8.37 11.07
CA VAL A 503 -22.79 -7.90 10.52
C VAL A 503 -23.01 -7.54 9.06
N ILE A 504 -22.63 -6.32 8.69
CA ILE A 504 -22.96 -5.62 7.45
C ILE A 504 -21.75 -5.64 6.53
N GLN A 505 -21.90 -6.04 5.28
CA GLN A 505 -20.77 -6.08 4.36
C GLN A 505 -20.79 -4.93 3.36
N ASN A 506 -19.64 -4.56 2.78
CA ASN A 506 -19.63 -3.63 1.64
C ASN A 506 -20.54 -4.19 0.53
N GLY A 507 -21.41 -3.32 -0.02
CA GLY A 507 -22.49 -3.72 -0.93
C GLY A 507 -23.81 -4.13 -0.26
N GLU A 508 -23.88 -4.23 1.07
CA GLU A 508 -25.13 -4.50 1.79
C GLU A 508 -25.86 -3.19 2.14
N MET A 509 -27.15 -3.12 1.77
CA MET A 509 -28.00 -1.98 2.09
C MET A 509 -28.69 -2.17 3.43
N LEU A 510 -28.59 -1.16 4.28
CA LEU A 510 -29.34 -1.02 5.52
C LEU A 510 -30.54 -0.11 5.34
N GLY A 511 -31.67 -0.51 5.90
CA GLY A 511 -32.78 0.37 6.23
C GLY A 511 -32.82 0.65 7.74
N VAL A 512 -32.96 1.92 8.10
CA VAL A 512 -33.10 2.40 9.49
C VAL A 512 -34.41 3.19 9.63
N SER A 513 -35.11 3.00 10.75
CA SER A 513 -36.37 3.70 11.07
C SER A 513 -36.28 4.40 12.42
N HIS A 514 -36.71 5.66 12.48
CA HIS A 514 -36.83 6.39 13.75
C HIS A 514 -37.74 5.63 14.74
N LEU A 515 -37.29 5.40 15.99
CA LEU A 515 -37.92 4.46 16.94
C LEU A 515 -39.36 4.80 17.34
N ARG A 516 -39.75 6.08 17.23
CA ARG A 516 -41.16 6.52 17.38
C ARG A 516 -42.10 5.98 16.29
N ASN A 517 -41.59 5.51 15.15
CA ASN A 517 -42.39 4.93 14.07
C ASN A 517 -42.78 3.48 14.42
N ARG A 518 -44.08 3.19 14.50
CA ARG A 518 -44.63 1.92 15.04
C ARG A 518 -44.41 0.67 14.16
N ARG A 519 -43.47 0.71 13.23
CA ARG A 519 -43.10 -0.39 12.31
C ARG A 519 -41.74 -1.04 12.60
N VAL A 520 -41.02 -0.58 13.63
CA VAL A 520 -39.70 -1.13 14.00
C VAL A 520 -39.84 -2.57 14.52
N LEU A 521 -39.15 -3.50 13.85
CA LEU A 521 -38.89 -4.86 14.34
C LEU A 521 -37.54 -4.94 15.07
N SER A 522 -37.28 -6.08 15.72
CA SER A 522 -36.63 -6.19 17.04
C SER A 522 -35.16 -5.81 17.22
N ASN A 523 -34.51 -5.19 16.24
CA ASN A 523 -33.14 -4.67 16.34
C ASN A 523 -32.91 -3.27 15.72
N GLY A 524 -33.90 -2.65 15.08
CA GLY A 524 -33.81 -1.26 14.57
C GLY A 524 -33.15 -1.11 13.19
N PHE A 525 -32.19 -1.98 12.85
CA PHE A 525 -31.59 -2.10 11.51
C PHE A 525 -32.21 -3.27 10.73
N LEU A 526 -32.60 -3.03 9.48
CA LEU A 526 -33.06 -4.06 8.55
C LEU A 526 -32.10 -4.16 7.36
N SER A 527 -31.51 -5.32 7.12
CA SER A 527 -30.86 -5.61 5.84
C SER A 527 -31.91 -5.59 4.72
N LEU A 528 -31.70 -4.75 3.73
CA LEU A 528 -32.56 -4.54 2.55
C LEU A 528 -32.03 -5.26 1.29
N GLY A 529 -30.91 -5.97 1.40
CA GLY A 529 -30.30 -6.74 0.31
C GLY A 529 -28.82 -6.47 0.16
N LYS A 530 -28.11 -7.33 -0.57
CA LYS A 530 -26.68 -7.19 -0.86
C LYS A 530 -26.40 -7.26 -2.36
N GLU A 531 -25.69 -6.28 -2.88
CA GLU A 531 -25.08 -6.30 -4.21
C GLU A 531 -23.65 -6.85 -4.10
N ASN A 532 -23.22 -7.66 -5.07
CA ASN A 532 -21.84 -8.14 -5.12
C ASN A 532 -20.94 -7.11 -5.82
N LEU A 533 -20.49 -6.10 -5.08
CA LEU A 533 -19.54 -5.09 -5.56
C LEU A 533 -18.22 -5.71 -6.01
N GLN A 534 -17.55 -5.07 -6.97
CA GLN A 534 -16.21 -5.43 -7.42
C GLN A 534 -15.21 -4.32 -7.12
N LEU A 535 -14.11 -4.66 -6.43
CA LEU A 535 -12.99 -3.76 -6.21
C LEU A 535 -12.35 -3.38 -7.56
N MET A 536 -12.16 -2.07 -7.75
CA MET A 536 -11.49 -1.53 -8.92
C MET A 536 -10.04 -1.22 -8.57
N TYR A 537 -9.12 -1.63 -9.43
CA TYR A 537 -7.68 -1.48 -9.23
C TYR A 537 -7.11 -0.53 -10.26
N SER A 538 -6.04 0.18 -9.91
CA SER A 538 -5.29 1.05 -10.82
C SER A 538 -3.79 0.76 -10.72
N ASP A 539 -3.15 0.53 -11.87
CA ASP A 539 -1.70 0.47 -12.02
C ASP A 539 -1.07 1.88 -12.08
N GLY A 540 -1.77 2.90 -11.58
CA GLY A 540 -1.46 4.31 -11.77
C GLY A 540 -2.03 4.85 -13.09
N ASP A 541 -1.17 5.36 -13.95
CA ASP A 541 -1.47 6.02 -15.22
C ASP A 541 -1.79 5.06 -16.38
N LYS A 542 -1.59 3.74 -16.19
CA LYS A 542 -1.50 2.77 -17.29
C LYS A 542 -2.74 1.94 -17.55
N ALA A 543 -3.45 1.58 -16.50
CA ALA A 543 -4.59 0.68 -16.55
C ALA A 543 -5.49 0.88 -15.32
N PHE A 544 -6.78 0.66 -15.51
CA PHE A 544 -7.82 0.68 -14.50
C PHE A 544 -8.86 -0.38 -14.85
N GLY A 545 -9.32 -1.16 -13.87
CA GLY A 545 -10.28 -2.26 -14.07
C GLY A 545 -10.37 -3.19 -12.87
N THR A 546 -11.06 -4.31 -13.01
CA THR A 546 -11.16 -5.36 -11.99
C THR A 546 -9.83 -6.12 -11.80
N SER A 547 -9.79 -7.00 -10.79
CA SER A 547 -8.76 -8.03 -10.59
C SER A 547 -8.42 -8.81 -11.86
N THR A 548 -9.46 -9.10 -12.66
CA THR A 548 -9.41 -9.84 -13.92
C THR A 548 -8.90 -8.98 -15.08
N ASP A 549 -9.37 -7.72 -15.21
CA ASP A 549 -8.93 -6.81 -16.28
C ASP A 549 -7.43 -6.48 -16.18
N LEU A 550 -6.91 -6.38 -14.95
CA LEU A 550 -5.49 -6.15 -14.69
C LEU A 550 -4.66 -7.45 -14.61
N TYR A 551 -5.31 -8.62 -14.69
CA TYR A 551 -4.68 -9.95 -14.59
C TYR A 551 -3.82 -10.10 -13.33
N LEU A 552 -4.30 -9.60 -12.17
CA LEU A 552 -3.51 -9.59 -10.92
C LEU A 552 -3.13 -11.00 -10.48
N ASP A 553 -4.06 -11.93 -10.66
CA ASP A 553 -3.93 -13.35 -10.32
C ASP A 553 -2.85 -14.05 -11.20
N GLU A 554 -2.68 -13.65 -12.47
CA GLU A 554 -1.53 -14.05 -13.30
C GLU A 554 -0.20 -13.47 -12.80
N ARG A 555 -0.15 -12.18 -12.43
CA ARG A 555 1.08 -11.54 -11.93
C ARG A 555 1.61 -12.30 -10.71
N TRP A 556 0.70 -12.64 -9.80
CA TRP A 556 0.92 -13.51 -8.66
C TRP A 556 1.48 -14.89 -9.04
N LYS A 557 0.78 -15.61 -9.93
CA LYS A 557 1.19 -16.96 -10.38
C LYS A 557 2.59 -16.94 -11.00
N ILE A 558 2.90 -15.94 -11.82
CA ILE A 558 4.19 -15.75 -12.47
C ILE A 558 5.29 -15.39 -11.45
N ALA A 559 5.01 -14.52 -10.48
CA ALA A 559 5.99 -14.15 -9.46
C ALA A 559 6.36 -15.33 -8.54
N LEU A 560 5.37 -16.08 -8.06
CA LEU A 560 5.58 -17.23 -7.19
C LEU A 560 6.17 -18.44 -7.92
N ASN A 561 5.59 -18.83 -9.06
CA ASN A 561 5.92 -20.09 -9.72
C ASN A 561 6.87 -19.94 -10.91
N GLY A 562 7.07 -18.73 -11.42
CA GLY A 562 7.81 -18.48 -12.65
C GLY A 562 7.01 -18.77 -13.92
N ILE A 563 7.65 -18.50 -15.06
CA ILE A 563 7.07 -18.67 -16.39
C ILE A 563 8.05 -19.37 -17.35
N VAL A 564 7.51 -20.26 -18.18
CA VAL A 564 8.18 -20.90 -19.31
C VAL A 564 7.51 -20.41 -20.60
N MET A 565 8.30 -19.80 -21.48
CA MET A 565 7.89 -19.38 -22.82
C MET A 565 8.57 -20.28 -23.85
N VAL A 566 7.77 -20.93 -24.70
CA VAL A 566 8.24 -21.80 -25.79
C VAL A 566 7.76 -21.27 -27.13
N SER A 567 8.70 -21.08 -28.06
CA SER A 567 8.41 -20.79 -29.46
C SER A 567 8.81 -22.02 -30.30
N MET A 568 7.90 -22.53 -31.13
CA MET A 568 8.11 -23.70 -31.97
C MET A 568 7.84 -23.34 -33.44
N GLU A 569 8.87 -23.28 -34.27
CA GLU A 569 8.69 -23.26 -35.73
C GLU A 569 8.50 -24.70 -36.20
N ILE A 570 7.28 -25.06 -36.59
CA ILE A 570 6.90 -26.41 -37.02
C ILE A 570 7.23 -26.59 -38.50
N LEU A 571 8.00 -27.63 -38.79
CA LEU A 571 8.40 -28.04 -40.13
C LEU A 571 7.62 -29.31 -40.50
N ARG A 572 6.52 -29.14 -41.25
CA ARG A 572 5.75 -30.28 -41.80
C ARG A 572 6.36 -30.71 -43.13
N PRO A 573 6.66 -32.02 -43.34
CA PRO A 573 7.04 -32.51 -44.66
C PRO A 573 5.86 -32.37 -45.65
N GLN A 574 6.14 -31.98 -46.88
CA GLN A 574 5.13 -31.92 -47.95
C GLN A 574 4.77 -33.33 -48.46
N GLU A 575 3.55 -33.48 -48.98
CA GLU A 575 2.96 -34.77 -49.38
C GLU A 575 3.76 -35.55 -50.46
N ALA A 576 4.66 -34.88 -51.18
CA ALA A 576 5.48 -35.49 -52.23
C ALA A 576 6.56 -36.49 -51.72
N VAL A 577 6.85 -36.55 -50.42
CA VAL A 577 8.00 -37.31 -49.87
C VAL A 577 7.60 -38.39 -48.85
N VAL A 578 6.65 -39.25 -49.23
CA VAL A 578 6.05 -40.31 -48.37
C VAL A 578 7.03 -41.44 -47.93
N SER A 579 8.29 -41.43 -48.38
CA SER A 579 9.22 -42.57 -48.29
C SER A 579 10.26 -42.55 -47.16
N ALA A 580 10.25 -41.57 -46.25
CA ALA A 580 11.20 -41.55 -45.11
C ALA A 580 10.65 -40.96 -43.79
N GLU A 581 10.17 -39.72 -43.80
CA GLU A 581 10.02 -38.96 -42.54
C GLU A 581 8.58 -38.98 -41.99
N LYS A 582 8.38 -39.72 -40.89
CA LYS A 582 7.08 -39.90 -40.22
C LYS A 582 6.87 -39.04 -38.96
N THR A 583 7.84 -38.19 -38.62
CA THR A 583 7.86 -37.41 -37.37
C THR A 583 7.93 -35.91 -37.68
N LEU A 584 7.19 -35.10 -36.92
CA LEU A 584 7.33 -33.65 -37.04
C LEU A 584 8.73 -33.20 -36.58
N LYS A 585 9.30 -32.25 -37.33
CA LYS A 585 10.51 -31.52 -36.97
C LYS A 585 10.16 -30.09 -36.63
N GLY A 586 11.07 -29.39 -35.97
CA GLY A 586 10.90 -27.97 -35.70
C GLY A 586 12.04 -27.33 -34.94
N LYS A 587 12.17 -26.01 -35.09
CA LYS A 587 13.14 -25.19 -34.34
C LYS A 587 12.44 -24.74 -33.05
N ILE A 588 12.88 -25.29 -31.92
CA ILE A 588 12.29 -25.02 -30.59
C ILE A 588 13.20 -24.07 -29.82
N LYS A 589 12.62 -22.97 -29.32
CA LYS A 589 13.30 -21.97 -28.49
C LYS A 589 12.57 -21.84 -27.16
N ILE A 590 13.18 -22.32 -26.07
CA ILE A 590 12.64 -22.22 -24.71
C ILE A 590 13.33 -21.08 -23.98
N THR A 591 12.57 -20.28 -23.25
CA THR A 591 13.11 -19.30 -22.29
C THR A 591 12.32 -19.35 -20.99
N THR A 592 13.01 -19.23 -19.86
CA THR A 592 12.42 -19.29 -18.51
C THR A 592 12.68 -17.98 -17.75
N ARG A 593 11.78 -17.61 -16.83
CA ARG A 593 11.93 -16.48 -15.89
C ARG A 593 11.35 -16.86 -14.52
N CYS A 594 11.96 -16.34 -13.45
CA CYS A 594 11.60 -16.63 -12.04
C CYS A 594 11.57 -18.15 -11.67
N LEU A 595 12.31 -18.94 -12.44
CA LEU A 595 12.64 -20.35 -12.20
C LEU A 595 14.13 -20.48 -11.85
N TRP A 596 14.49 -21.58 -11.19
CA TRP A 596 15.82 -21.83 -10.65
C TRP A 596 16.91 -21.85 -11.74
N LEU A 597 18.09 -21.30 -11.41
CA LEU A 597 19.30 -21.36 -12.23
C LEU A 597 20.19 -22.52 -11.76
N ASP A 598 19.81 -23.74 -12.13
CA ASP A 598 20.52 -24.98 -11.80
C ASP A 598 21.70 -25.29 -12.75
N GLU A 599 22.41 -24.23 -13.15
CA GLU A 599 23.40 -24.20 -14.24
C GLU A 599 22.80 -24.53 -15.64
N GLY A 600 21.47 -24.61 -15.74
CA GLY A 600 20.75 -24.84 -17.00
C GLY A 600 20.24 -26.27 -17.19
N LYS A 601 20.43 -27.17 -16.21
CA LYS A 601 19.99 -28.58 -16.28
C LYS A 601 18.47 -28.70 -16.47
N LEU A 602 17.68 -27.79 -15.89
CA LEU A 602 16.24 -27.67 -16.11
C LEU A 602 15.92 -27.21 -17.54
N LEU A 603 16.68 -26.25 -18.10
CA LEU A 603 16.48 -25.78 -19.47
C LEU A 603 16.80 -26.88 -20.49
N ASP A 604 17.86 -27.64 -20.23
CA ASP A 604 18.25 -28.86 -20.95
C ASP A 604 17.15 -29.93 -20.90
N ALA A 605 16.56 -30.17 -19.73
CA ALA A 605 15.47 -31.11 -19.53
C ALA A 605 14.18 -30.67 -20.25
N LEU A 606 13.86 -29.38 -20.22
CA LEU A 606 12.75 -28.80 -20.98
C LEU A 606 12.96 -28.96 -22.49
N HIS A 607 14.15 -28.66 -23.02
CA HIS A 607 14.46 -28.83 -24.45
C HIS A 607 14.36 -30.29 -24.89
N LYS A 608 14.88 -31.23 -24.09
CA LYS A 608 14.79 -32.68 -24.36
C LYS A 608 13.33 -33.15 -24.37
N ALA A 609 12.51 -32.69 -23.42
CA ALA A 609 11.09 -33.00 -23.38
C ALA A 609 10.30 -32.40 -24.57
N ALA A 610 10.63 -31.18 -24.99
CA ALA A 610 9.95 -30.53 -26.12
C ALA A 610 10.27 -31.19 -27.46
N HIS A 611 11.55 -31.52 -27.71
CA HIS A 611 11.90 -32.28 -28.91
C HIS A 611 11.27 -33.67 -28.93
N ALA A 612 11.18 -34.36 -27.78
CA ALA A 612 10.48 -35.65 -27.68
C ALA A 612 8.98 -35.52 -27.94
N THR A 613 8.31 -34.52 -27.36
CA THR A 613 6.88 -34.27 -27.51
C THR A 613 6.52 -33.95 -28.96
N LEU A 614 7.26 -33.03 -29.60
CA LEU A 614 7.10 -32.70 -31.01
C LEU A 614 7.32 -33.93 -31.91
N SER A 615 8.35 -34.72 -31.64
CA SER A 615 8.65 -35.93 -32.43
C SER A 615 7.58 -37.02 -32.29
N SER A 616 6.85 -37.04 -31.16
CA SER A 616 5.74 -37.96 -30.91
C SER A 616 4.39 -37.51 -31.50
N CYS A 617 4.27 -36.26 -31.92
CA CYS A 617 3.06 -35.73 -32.54
C CYS A 617 2.89 -36.26 -33.98
N PRO A 618 1.69 -36.70 -34.39
CA PRO A 618 1.40 -37.07 -35.77
C PRO A 618 1.70 -35.93 -36.76
N VAL A 619 2.11 -36.24 -37.99
CA VAL A 619 2.42 -35.25 -39.03
C VAL A 619 1.27 -34.26 -39.28
N ASN A 620 0.03 -34.72 -39.17
CA ASN A 620 -1.18 -33.93 -39.38
C ASN A 620 -1.74 -33.31 -38.07
N CYS A 621 -0.97 -33.31 -36.98
CA CYS A 621 -1.40 -32.80 -35.68
C CYS A 621 -1.62 -31.27 -35.70
N PRO A 622 -2.83 -30.75 -35.37
CA PRO A 622 -3.10 -29.31 -35.37
C PRO A 622 -2.23 -28.55 -34.35
N LEU A 623 -1.82 -27.31 -34.69
CA LEU A 623 -0.91 -26.52 -33.85
C LEU A 623 -1.40 -26.37 -32.41
N ALA A 624 -2.68 -26.06 -32.19
CA ALA A 624 -3.27 -25.95 -30.85
C ALA A 624 -3.21 -27.26 -30.03
N HIS A 625 -3.12 -28.43 -30.68
CA HIS A 625 -2.90 -29.71 -29.99
C HIS A 625 -1.42 -29.88 -29.60
N ILE A 626 -0.48 -29.47 -30.46
CA ILE A 626 0.95 -29.45 -30.15
C ILE A 626 1.21 -28.50 -28.97
N GLU A 627 0.74 -27.25 -29.05
CA GLU A 627 0.87 -26.22 -27.99
C GLU A 627 0.34 -26.72 -26.65
N ARG A 628 -0.86 -27.32 -26.65
CA ARG A 628 -1.46 -27.88 -25.43
C ARG A 628 -0.65 -29.05 -24.87
N THR A 629 -0.24 -29.99 -25.72
CA THR A 629 0.46 -31.21 -25.27
C THR A 629 1.82 -30.84 -24.70
N GLU A 630 2.54 -29.95 -25.38
CA GLU A 630 3.81 -29.37 -24.92
C GLU A 630 3.64 -28.64 -23.58
N SER A 631 2.65 -27.74 -23.45
CA SER A 631 2.38 -27.03 -22.20
C SER A 631 2.08 -27.98 -21.04
N GLU A 632 1.27 -29.02 -21.28
CA GLU A 632 0.97 -30.04 -20.28
C GLU A 632 2.22 -30.87 -19.89
N VAL A 633 3.08 -31.26 -20.84
CA VAL A 633 4.30 -32.03 -20.58
C VAL A 633 5.32 -31.20 -19.79
N LEU A 634 5.62 -29.98 -20.23
CA LEU A 634 6.61 -29.12 -19.55
C LEU A 634 6.13 -28.69 -18.16
N ARG A 635 4.82 -28.40 -17.98
CA ARG A 635 4.26 -28.10 -16.66
C ARG A 635 4.38 -29.30 -15.70
N LYS A 636 4.18 -30.54 -16.20
CA LYS A 636 4.43 -31.77 -15.42
C LYS A 636 5.92 -31.94 -15.10
N LEU A 637 6.83 -31.62 -16.03
CA LEU A 637 8.28 -31.69 -15.83
C LEU A 637 8.78 -30.72 -14.76
N VAL A 638 8.45 -29.42 -14.85
CA VAL A 638 8.90 -28.43 -13.85
C VAL A 638 8.33 -28.74 -12.47
N ARG A 639 7.08 -29.23 -12.39
CA ARG A 639 6.50 -29.69 -11.12
C ARG A 639 7.23 -30.89 -10.54
N LYS A 640 7.60 -31.89 -11.36
CA LYS A 640 8.43 -33.03 -10.89
C LYS A 640 9.83 -32.58 -10.43
N TYR A 641 10.40 -31.57 -11.08
CA TYR A 641 11.77 -31.12 -10.85
C TYR A 641 11.92 -30.14 -9.67
N SER A 642 10.89 -29.34 -9.38
CA SER A 642 11.00 -28.20 -8.45
C SER A 642 9.76 -27.96 -7.57
N ASN A 643 8.73 -28.82 -7.67
CA ASN A 643 7.39 -28.67 -7.08
C ASN A 643 6.58 -27.40 -7.48
N LYS A 644 7.22 -26.38 -8.07
CA LYS A 644 6.55 -25.19 -8.64
C LYS A 644 5.58 -25.56 -9.77
N ARG A 645 4.53 -24.75 -9.93
CA ARG A 645 3.53 -24.86 -11.01
C ARG A 645 3.63 -23.64 -11.93
N PRO A 646 4.69 -23.52 -12.76
CA PRO A 646 4.87 -22.32 -13.58
C PRO A 646 3.72 -22.12 -14.56
N GLU A 647 3.55 -20.88 -14.99
CA GLU A 647 2.79 -20.63 -16.21
C GLU A 647 3.61 -21.11 -17.42
N VAL A 648 2.98 -21.82 -18.35
CA VAL A 648 3.67 -22.43 -19.50
C VAL A 648 2.93 -22.08 -20.78
N ILE A 649 3.47 -21.10 -21.50
CA ILE A 649 2.91 -20.60 -22.76
C ILE A 649 3.76 -21.16 -23.90
N VAL A 650 3.10 -21.88 -24.80
CA VAL A 650 3.68 -22.44 -26.02
C VAL A 650 3.01 -21.77 -27.21
N ILE A 651 3.82 -21.33 -28.17
CA ILE A 651 3.38 -20.73 -29.43
C ILE A 651 3.99 -21.56 -30.56
N ALA A 652 3.14 -22.20 -31.37
CA ALA A 652 3.54 -22.99 -32.52
C ALA A 652 3.14 -22.30 -33.82
N VAL A 653 4.11 -22.11 -34.72
CA VAL A 653 3.94 -21.44 -36.01
C VAL A 653 4.47 -22.36 -37.10
N GLU A 654 3.74 -22.53 -38.20
CA GLU A 654 4.23 -23.30 -39.35
C GLU A 654 5.17 -22.45 -40.20
N ASN A 655 6.35 -23.02 -40.51
CA ASN A 655 7.35 -22.37 -41.35
C ASN A 655 7.59 -23.21 -42.62
N PRO A 656 6.69 -23.12 -43.64
CA PRO A 656 6.81 -23.91 -44.87
C PRO A 656 8.02 -23.50 -45.74
N GLU A 657 8.49 -22.25 -45.63
CA GLU A 657 9.66 -21.77 -46.36
C GLU A 657 10.97 -22.38 -45.84
N ALA A 658 11.08 -22.59 -44.52
CA ALA A 658 12.23 -23.27 -43.93
C ALA A 658 12.37 -24.74 -44.41
N VAL A 659 11.25 -25.42 -44.68
CA VAL A 659 11.26 -26.78 -45.26
C VAL A 659 11.93 -26.77 -46.64
N LEU A 660 11.57 -25.79 -47.48
CA LEU A 660 12.19 -25.60 -48.79
C LEU A 660 13.69 -25.28 -48.67
N SER A 661 14.09 -24.40 -47.73
CA SER A 661 15.52 -24.06 -47.57
C SER A 661 16.36 -25.21 -47.00
N ASP A 662 15.83 -25.99 -46.06
CA ASP A 662 16.54 -27.15 -45.51
C ASP A 662 16.63 -28.27 -46.56
N GLU A 663 15.63 -28.46 -47.43
CA GLU A 663 15.72 -29.37 -48.57
C GLU A 663 16.70 -28.89 -49.64
N LEU A 664 16.73 -27.59 -49.96
CA LEU A 664 17.68 -27.01 -50.92
C LEU A 664 19.13 -27.13 -50.41
N ASN A 665 19.35 -26.88 -49.12
CA ASN A 665 20.65 -27.09 -48.47
C ASN A 665 21.05 -28.57 -48.46
N ALA A 666 20.13 -29.50 -48.17
CA ALA A 666 20.42 -30.94 -48.21
C ALA A 666 20.73 -31.45 -49.63
N ARG A 667 20.08 -30.89 -50.67
CA ARG A 667 20.39 -31.15 -52.08
C ARG A 667 21.75 -30.55 -52.50
N LEU A 668 22.17 -29.44 -51.91
CA LEU A 668 23.47 -28.79 -52.15
C LEU A 668 24.62 -29.42 -51.34
N SER A 669 24.36 -30.01 -50.17
CA SER A 669 25.40 -30.62 -49.32
C SER A 669 25.85 -32.02 -49.77
N GLY A 670 25.08 -32.67 -50.65
CA GLY A 670 25.59 -33.74 -51.52
C GLY A 670 25.95 -35.08 -50.87
N GLU A 671 25.30 -35.50 -49.78
CA GLU A 671 25.46 -36.87 -49.26
C GLU A 671 24.49 -37.88 -49.91
N PRO A 672 24.97 -39.06 -50.35
CA PRO A 672 24.12 -40.11 -50.90
C PRO A 672 23.41 -40.91 -49.80
N ARG A 673 22.31 -41.59 -50.16
CA ARG A 673 21.50 -42.37 -49.23
C ARG A 673 22.26 -43.57 -48.62
N GLY A 674 22.67 -43.45 -47.35
CA GLY A 674 22.80 -44.61 -46.44
C GLY A 674 24.10 -44.68 -45.63
N GLY A 675 23.99 -44.55 -44.30
CA GLY A 675 25.06 -44.85 -43.35
C GLY A 675 25.19 -43.82 -42.23
N PHE A 676 25.00 -44.23 -40.98
CA PHE A 676 25.25 -43.37 -39.82
C PHE A 676 26.74 -43.07 -39.64
N ARG A 677 27.09 -41.81 -39.35
CA ARG A 677 28.06 -41.55 -38.27
C ARG A 677 27.86 -40.20 -37.60
N ILE A 678 28.12 -40.18 -36.29
CA ILE A 678 28.08 -38.98 -35.45
C ILE A 678 29.32 -38.14 -35.75
N SER A 679 29.13 -36.85 -36.01
CA SER A 679 30.18 -35.84 -36.07
C SER A 679 29.76 -34.64 -35.21
N ALA A 680 30.55 -34.33 -34.19
CA ALA A 680 30.36 -33.16 -33.34
C ALA A 680 31.62 -32.29 -33.41
N LEU A 681 31.47 -31.00 -33.75
CA LEU A 681 32.57 -30.03 -33.80
C LEU A 681 32.08 -28.61 -33.47
N ARG A 682 32.23 -28.23 -32.20
CA ARG A 682 32.82 -26.93 -31.82
C ARG A 682 34.32 -27.00 -32.19
N ASN A 683 35.05 -25.96 -32.58
CA ASN A 683 34.84 -24.51 -32.43
C ASN A 683 35.91 -23.73 -33.24
N VAL A 684 35.61 -22.49 -33.68
CA VAL A 684 36.54 -21.31 -33.70
C VAL A 684 37.71 -21.40 -34.74
N VAL A 685 38.23 -20.29 -35.29
CA VAL A 685 39.38 -19.48 -34.82
C VAL A 685 39.53 -18.22 -35.70
N ASP A 686 39.81 -17.08 -35.06
CA ASP A 686 40.23 -15.79 -35.67
C ASP A 686 41.76 -15.73 -35.88
N ASP A 687 42.25 -14.80 -36.70
CA ASP A 687 43.57 -14.96 -37.37
C ASP A 687 44.85 -14.81 -36.50
N HIS A 688 45.92 -15.43 -37.03
CA HIS A 688 47.39 -15.43 -36.81
C HIS A 688 48.13 -14.40 -35.89
N PRO A 689 49.47 -14.58 -35.60
CA PRO A 689 50.42 -15.60 -36.09
C PRO A 689 51.39 -16.27 -35.07
N LYS A 690 51.62 -17.58 -35.28
CA LYS A 690 52.93 -18.28 -35.38
C LYS A 690 54.14 -17.82 -34.52
N LYS A 691 54.61 -18.74 -33.65
CA LYS A 691 56.05 -19.15 -33.58
C LYS A 691 56.16 -20.67 -33.43
N ARG A 692 57.37 -21.24 -33.62
CA ARG A 692 57.58 -22.67 -33.99
C ARG A 692 58.00 -23.57 -32.82
N ARG A 693 57.54 -24.84 -32.88
CA ARG A 693 58.21 -26.16 -32.67
C ARG A 693 59.60 -26.22 -31.97
N PRO A 694 59.99 -27.33 -31.27
CA PRO A 694 59.59 -28.73 -31.59
C PRO A 694 59.32 -29.75 -30.43
N THR A 695 58.23 -30.51 -30.58
CA THR A 695 58.06 -32.00 -30.44
C THR A 695 58.85 -32.89 -29.46
N LYS A 696 58.12 -33.94 -28.97
CA LYS A 696 58.56 -35.30 -28.53
C LYS A 696 59.25 -35.40 -27.14
N ILE A 697 59.15 -36.51 -26.38
CA ILE A 697 58.39 -37.77 -26.58
C ILE A 697 57.83 -38.35 -25.25
N GLN A 698 57.06 -39.42 -25.39
CA GLN A 698 56.40 -40.32 -24.43
C GLN A 698 57.26 -40.91 -23.27
N GLU A 699 56.55 -41.41 -22.23
CA GLU A 699 56.73 -42.69 -21.48
C GLU A 699 58.13 -43.06 -20.87
N GLU A 700 58.27 -43.71 -19.70
CA GLU A 700 57.33 -44.32 -18.75
C GLU A 700 57.95 -44.50 -17.33
N GLU A 701 57.10 -44.89 -16.36
CA GLU A 701 57.28 -45.53 -15.03
C GLU A 701 58.60 -45.49 -14.19
N GLY A 702 58.41 -45.37 -12.86
CA GLY A 702 59.27 -45.96 -11.81
C GLY A 702 60.23 -44.99 -11.08
N ARG A 703 60.61 -45.21 -9.82
CA ARG A 703 60.23 -46.26 -8.83
C ARG A 703 60.67 -45.87 -7.41
N ASN A 704 59.97 -46.37 -6.38
CA ASN A 704 60.38 -46.49 -4.96
C ASN A 704 60.68 -45.21 -4.13
N GLY A 705 60.30 -45.24 -2.84
CA GLY A 705 60.66 -44.21 -1.85
C GLY A 705 59.85 -44.34 -0.55
N MET A 706 60.32 -45.12 0.42
CA MET A 706 59.63 -45.40 1.68
C MET A 706 60.39 -44.80 2.87
N HIS A 707 59.74 -44.01 3.74
CA HIS A 707 59.97 -44.07 5.20
C HIS A 707 59.02 -43.21 6.08
N SER A 708 58.62 -43.84 7.19
CA SER A 708 58.60 -43.34 8.57
C SER A 708 57.67 -42.20 9.07
N MET A 709 57.14 -42.51 10.26
CA MET A 709 56.59 -41.70 11.37
C MET A 709 57.38 -40.39 11.68
N ARG A 710 56.88 -39.43 12.48
CA ARG A 710 56.26 -39.58 13.83
C ARG A 710 55.49 -38.34 14.36
N ASN A 711 54.95 -38.47 15.57
CA ASN A 711 54.27 -37.53 16.49
C ASN A 711 54.97 -36.14 16.64
N THR A 712 54.41 -35.08 17.28
CA THR A 712 53.88 -35.01 18.67
C THR A 712 52.99 -33.78 18.98
N GLN A 713 52.39 -33.76 20.17
CA GLN A 713 51.47 -32.74 20.74
C GLN A 713 52.21 -31.54 21.38
N HIS A 714 51.45 -30.52 21.83
CA HIS A 714 51.40 -29.90 23.19
C HIS A 714 50.51 -28.63 23.09
N GLU A 715 49.36 -28.51 23.79
CA GLU A 715 49.10 -27.99 25.17
C GLU A 715 48.89 -26.45 25.23
N LEU A 716 47.79 -25.94 25.84
CA LEU A 716 47.59 -25.40 27.22
C LEU A 716 48.40 -24.11 27.51
N GLU A 717 48.02 -23.10 28.33
CA GLU A 717 46.97 -22.82 29.35
C GLU A 717 46.35 -21.40 29.03
N ASP A 718 45.12 -20.98 29.36
CA ASP A 718 44.36 -20.77 30.63
C ASP A 718 44.83 -19.60 31.55
N HIS A 719 43.91 -18.72 31.98
CA HIS A 719 43.84 -18.00 33.28
C HIS A 719 42.84 -16.80 33.40
N SER A 720 41.73 -17.06 34.12
CA SER A 720 41.04 -16.27 35.18
C SER A 720 41.36 -14.79 35.56
N GLY A 721 40.32 -14.01 35.92
CA GLY A 721 40.36 -12.95 36.98
C GLY A 721 39.50 -11.66 36.73
N VAL A 722 39.02 -10.89 37.75
CA VAL A 722 37.97 -11.12 38.79
C VAL A 722 37.60 -9.77 39.50
N GLU A 723 36.37 -9.62 40.05
CA GLU A 723 35.84 -8.50 40.91
C GLU A 723 35.77 -7.07 40.27
N GLY A 724 35.01 -6.05 40.72
CA GLY A 724 34.00 -5.78 41.79
C GLY A 724 33.69 -4.25 41.85
N GLU A 725 32.71 -3.63 42.54
CA GLU A 725 31.49 -4.01 43.29
C GLU A 725 30.62 -2.73 43.61
N ARG A 726 29.28 -2.83 43.86
CA ARG A 726 28.40 -1.87 44.64
C ARG A 726 28.09 -0.44 44.07
N LEU A 727 27.05 0.37 44.47
CA LEU A 727 25.79 0.28 45.28
C LEU A 727 24.83 1.51 45.05
N VAL A 728 23.52 1.36 45.34
CA VAL A 728 22.54 2.31 46.00
C VAL A 728 21.87 3.54 45.30
N SER A 729 20.51 3.57 45.42
CA SER A 729 19.46 4.66 45.50
C SER A 729 19.49 5.90 44.56
N GLU A 730 18.47 6.79 44.46
CA GLU A 730 17.26 7.07 45.29
C GLU A 730 16.08 7.70 44.49
N GLU A 731 14.93 7.94 45.16
CA GLU A 731 13.69 8.52 44.61
C GLU A 731 13.60 10.06 44.75
N ALA A 732 12.72 10.72 43.98
CA ALA A 732 12.21 12.07 44.29
C ALA A 732 10.80 12.34 43.72
N THR A 733 9.94 12.98 44.50
CA THR A 733 8.52 13.28 44.17
C THR A 733 8.27 14.80 44.16
N ILE A 734 7.44 15.32 43.24
CA ILE A 734 6.89 16.70 43.29
C ILE A 734 5.40 16.70 42.94
N SER A 735 4.61 17.53 43.63
CA SER A 735 3.16 17.72 43.39
C SER A 735 2.70 19.13 43.79
N GLY A 736 1.57 19.60 43.22
CA GLY A 736 0.95 20.94 43.39
C GLY A 736 0.82 21.68 42.05
N SER A 737 -0.32 22.25 41.61
CA SER A 737 -1.32 23.14 42.23
C SER A 737 -0.82 24.59 42.38
N GLU A 738 -1.55 25.67 42.06
CA GLU A 738 -2.96 25.82 41.63
C GLU A 738 -3.23 27.23 41.00
N LEU A 739 -4.52 27.56 40.83
CA LEU A 739 -5.15 28.92 40.80
C LEU A 739 -5.34 29.66 39.45
N ALA A 740 -6.33 30.57 39.46
CA ALA A 740 -6.92 31.20 38.26
C ALA A 740 -7.59 32.57 38.52
N ALA A 741 -7.72 33.39 37.48
CA ALA A 741 -8.69 34.50 37.32
C ALA A 741 -8.82 34.81 35.81
N ARG A 742 -9.99 34.79 35.15
CA ARG A 742 -11.17 35.70 35.25
C ARG A 742 -10.88 37.17 34.88
N PHE A 743 -11.37 37.58 33.71
CA PHE A 743 -12.11 38.85 33.51
C PHE A 743 -13.06 38.72 32.30
N SER A 744 -14.04 39.63 32.19
CA SER A 744 -15.06 39.66 31.13
C SER A 744 -15.50 41.10 30.87
N LEU A 745 -16.01 41.43 29.67
CA LEU A 745 -17.09 42.40 29.42
C LEU A 745 -17.53 42.42 27.93
N ASN A 746 -18.60 43.18 27.62
CA ASN A 746 -19.54 42.96 26.49
C ASN A 746 -19.50 44.05 25.37
N SER A 747 -20.52 44.02 24.48
CA SER A 747 -20.96 44.95 23.40
C SER A 747 -20.27 44.77 22.03
N GLU A 748 -20.96 44.50 20.91
CA GLU A 748 -22.04 45.24 20.18
C GLU A 748 -21.49 46.49 19.43
N SER A 749 -21.77 46.77 18.14
CA SER A 749 -22.66 46.15 17.13
C SER A 749 -22.20 46.40 15.65
N ALA A 750 -23.11 46.56 14.68
CA ALA A 750 -22.92 46.53 13.20
C ALA A 750 -22.22 47.80 12.58
N GLU A 751 -21.86 47.94 11.28
CA GLU A 751 -22.37 47.41 9.99
C GLU A 751 -21.33 47.22 8.83
N ARG A 752 -21.72 46.39 7.85
CA ARG A 752 -21.55 46.39 6.36
C ARG A 752 -20.39 47.12 5.61
N PHE A 753 -19.87 46.39 4.59
CA PHE A 753 -19.11 46.80 3.37
C PHE A 753 -17.79 47.58 3.61
N SER A 754 -16.63 47.17 3.08
CA SER A 754 -16.36 46.82 1.67
C SER A 754 -15.11 45.91 1.50
N VAL A 755 -14.75 45.56 0.25
CA VAL A 755 -13.54 44.77 -0.05
C VAL A 755 -12.32 45.68 -0.25
N ASN A 756 -11.24 45.42 0.49
CA ASN A 756 -9.87 45.70 0.06
C ASN A 756 -8.87 44.81 0.83
N SER A 757 -7.63 44.75 0.34
CA SER A 757 -6.61 43.79 0.77
C SER A 757 -5.63 44.35 1.82
N GLU A 758 -5.60 43.75 3.00
CA GLU A 758 -4.50 43.86 3.97
C GLU A 758 -4.56 42.62 4.90
N SER A 759 -3.47 41.85 4.98
CA SER A 759 -3.45 40.57 5.73
C SER A 759 -2.03 40.15 6.14
N ASP A 760 -1.37 40.94 6.99
CA ASP A 760 0.02 40.69 7.40
C ASP A 760 0.30 40.93 8.92
N GLU A 761 -0.76 41.08 9.74
CA GLU A 761 -0.63 41.38 11.18
C GLU A 761 -0.98 40.21 12.14
N PHE A 762 -1.50 39.07 11.63
CA PHE A 762 -2.00 37.98 12.50
C PHE A 762 -0.93 37.32 13.39
N TRP A 763 0.35 37.43 13.04
CA TRP A 763 1.45 36.70 13.69
C TRP A 763 2.37 37.56 14.60
N LYS A 764 1.95 38.76 15.03
CA LYS A 764 2.82 39.68 15.81
C LYS A 764 2.17 40.28 17.07
N SER A 765 2.08 39.51 18.14
CA SER A 765 2.16 40.08 19.50
C SER A 765 2.65 39.03 20.53
N SER A 766 3.78 39.30 21.20
CA SER A 766 4.21 38.77 22.53
C SER A 766 5.74 38.86 22.78
N ILE A 767 6.35 40.05 22.66
CA ILE A 767 7.64 40.34 23.33
C ILE A 767 7.55 41.74 23.95
N VAL A 768 7.78 41.83 25.26
CA VAL A 768 7.96 43.10 25.99
C VAL A 768 9.46 43.43 26.03
N SER A 769 9.82 44.70 25.82
CA SER A 769 11.20 45.16 25.74
C SER A 769 11.69 45.87 27.02
N SER A 770 13.00 45.82 27.25
CA SER A 770 13.74 46.89 27.94
C SER A 770 15.15 47.04 27.30
N PRO A 771 15.77 48.24 27.29
CA PRO A 771 16.99 48.50 26.54
C PRO A 771 18.25 48.70 27.40
N ILE A 772 19.42 48.42 26.81
CA ILE A 772 20.74 48.96 27.22
C ILE A 772 21.55 49.22 25.93
N ASP A 773 22.24 50.35 25.86
CA ASP A 773 22.98 50.85 24.69
C ASP A 773 24.51 50.59 24.72
N GLU A 774 25.10 50.66 23.51
CA GLU A 774 26.49 51.00 23.09
C GLU A 774 27.74 50.77 23.98
N LEU A 775 28.87 50.41 23.34
CA LEU A 775 30.02 51.32 23.08
C LEU A 775 31.26 50.64 22.41
N VAL A 776 31.79 51.29 21.35
CA VAL A 776 33.24 51.49 21.02
C VAL A 776 34.10 50.37 20.36
N LYS A 777 34.35 50.52 19.03
CA LYS A 777 35.66 50.76 18.30
C LYS A 777 36.91 49.87 18.53
N ASP A 778 37.93 49.79 17.64
CA ASP A 778 38.16 50.16 16.22
C ASP A 778 39.48 49.49 15.69
N SER A 779 39.74 49.59 14.37
CA SER A 779 41.06 49.46 13.68
C SER A 779 41.68 48.05 13.57
N SER A 780 42.56 47.67 12.62
CA SER A 780 42.98 48.04 11.25
C SER A 780 44.26 47.18 10.95
N GLY A 781 44.74 46.87 9.73
CA GLY A 781 44.40 47.27 8.37
C GLY A 781 44.78 46.18 7.34
N SER A 782 45.28 46.54 6.14
CA SER A 782 45.05 45.73 4.91
C SER A 782 46.09 45.85 3.78
N ILE A 783 46.08 44.85 2.85
CA ILE A 783 46.46 44.94 1.40
C ILE A 783 48.00 45.03 1.11
N PRO A 784 48.56 44.60 -0.07
CA PRO A 784 47.96 44.32 -1.41
C PRO A 784 48.24 42.92 -2.06
N GLU A 785 47.80 42.78 -3.32
CA GLU A 785 47.90 41.62 -4.25
C GLU A 785 48.85 41.90 -5.44
N GLU A 786 49.26 40.84 -6.18
CA GLU A 786 49.49 40.72 -7.66
C GLU A 786 49.95 39.24 -7.93
N GLU A 787 49.39 38.45 -8.86
CA GLU A 787 49.63 38.35 -10.33
C GLU A 787 51.12 38.05 -10.74
N ASP A 788 51.48 37.17 -11.69
CA ASP A 788 50.71 36.37 -12.67
C ASP A 788 51.36 34.97 -12.98
N ARG A 789 51.33 34.48 -14.23
CA ARG A 789 51.21 33.05 -14.64
C ARG A 789 52.46 32.30 -15.16
N GLU A 790 52.30 30.96 -15.15
CA GLU A 790 52.70 29.94 -16.17
C GLU A 790 54.10 29.25 -16.20
N LYS A 791 54.04 27.90 -16.13
CA LYS A 791 54.90 26.86 -16.79
C LYS A 791 56.39 26.78 -16.32
N LEU A 792 57.10 25.63 -16.35
CA LEU A 792 56.85 24.29 -16.93
C LEU A 792 57.62 23.16 -16.16
N LYS A 793 56.95 22.00 -15.93
CA LYS A 793 57.44 20.59 -15.82
C LYS A 793 58.89 20.20 -15.38
N LYS A 794 58.94 19.11 -14.59
CA LYS A 794 59.98 18.02 -14.54
C LYS A 794 61.34 18.39 -13.91
N GLU A 795 62.15 17.47 -13.33
CA GLU A 795 62.02 16.03 -13.00
C GLU A 795 63.06 15.63 -11.91
N ILE A 796 62.88 14.47 -11.23
CA ILE A 796 63.91 13.46 -10.85
C ILE A 796 63.25 12.28 -10.08
N VAL A 797 63.90 11.11 -10.07
CA VAL A 797 63.35 9.76 -9.74
C VAL A 797 64.31 8.99 -8.79
N PHE A 798 63.95 7.75 -8.39
CA PHE A 798 64.67 6.65 -7.68
C PHE A 798 64.17 6.40 -6.23
N ASP A 799 63.93 5.17 -5.75
CA ASP A 799 63.67 3.86 -6.43
C ASP A 799 63.00 2.85 -5.45
N ASP A 800 62.61 1.67 -5.95
CA ASP A 800 61.84 0.61 -5.25
C ASP A 800 62.54 -0.07 -4.04
N SER A 801 61.74 -0.59 -3.08
CA SER A 801 61.49 -2.05 -2.95
C SER A 801 60.75 -2.51 -1.65
N VAL A 802 60.24 -3.75 -1.71
CA VAL A 802 59.64 -4.60 -0.64
C VAL A 802 58.15 -4.38 -0.30
N GLU A 803 57.28 -5.20 -0.92
CA GLU A 803 55.93 -5.54 -0.45
C GLU A 803 55.85 -7.04 -0.05
N ILE A 804 54.94 -7.39 0.88
CA ILE A 804 54.43 -8.75 1.11
C ILE A 804 52.88 -8.66 1.20
N PRO A 805 52.11 -9.59 0.61
CA PRO A 805 50.85 -9.19 -0.04
C PRO A 805 49.56 -9.42 0.76
N ILE A 806 48.57 -8.56 0.51
CA ILE A 806 47.15 -8.80 0.85
C ILE A 806 46.43 -9.35 -0.40
N SER A 807 45.73 -10.47 -0.25
CA SER A 807 44.99 -11.13 -1.33
C SER A 807 43.71 -10.37 -1.71
N ARG A 808 43.74 -9.65 -2.84
CA ARG A 808 42.54 -9.05 -3.44
C ARG A 808 41.57 -10.15 -3.91
N LEU A 809 40.38 -10.21 -3.31
CA LEU A 809 39.25 -10.90 -3.92
C LEU A 809 38.92 -10.22 -5.26
N GLN A 810 38.85 -11.00 -6.34
CA GLN A 810 38.54 -10.46 -7.67
C GLN A 810 37.05 -10.09 -7.77
N SER A 811 36.76 -8.95 -8.38
CA SER A 811 35.38 -8.50 -8.60
C SER A 811 34.66 -9.41 -9.59
N SER A 812 33.56 -10.03 -9.13
CA SER A 812 32.63 -10.72 -10.03
C SER A 812 31.99 -9.70 -10.97
N LYS A 813 31.94 -10.02 -12.28
CA LYS A 813 31.25 -9.18 -13.26
C LYS A 813 29.77 -9.07 -12.87
N PRO A 814 29.15 -7.88 -12.90
CA PRO A 814 27.75 -7.73 -12.54
C PRO A 814 26.87 -8.55 -13.49
N VAL A 815 26.10 -9.48 -12.94
CA VAL A 815 25.08 -10.22 -13.69
C VAL A 815 24.05 -9.21 -14.19
N LYS A 816 23.81 -9.17 -15.50
CA LYS A 816 22.75 -8.33 -16.08
C LYS A 816 21.38 -8.81 -15.61
N LEU A 817 20.87 -8.19 -14.56
CA LEU A 817 19.46 -8.24 -14.18
C LEU A 817 18.64 -7.65 -15.34
N ASN A 818 17.93 -8.51 -16.07
CA ASN A 818 16.96 -8.08 -17.08
C ASN A 818 15.81 -7.35 -16.38
N ARG A 819 15.87 -6.02 -16.37
CA ARG A 819 14.70 -5.18 -16.11
C ARG A 819 13.73 -5.35 -17.28
N TRP A 820 12.48 -5.67 -16.99
CA TRP A 820 11.41 -5.70 -17.98
C TRP A 820 11.08 -4.26 -18.43
N ASN A 821 10.81 -4.04 -19.72
CA ASN A 821 10.01 -2.87 -20.11
C ASN A 821 8.53 -3.16 -19.78
N PRO A 822 7.81 -2.30 -19.03
CA PRO A 822 6.37 -2.43 -18.81
C PRO A 822 5.57 -2.67 -20.10
N ASP A 823 5.97 -2.10 -21.23
CA ASP A 823 5.27 -2.26 -22.51
C ASP A 823 5.36 -3.70 -23.05
N GLU A 824 6.45 -4.42 -22.75
CA GLU A 824 6.62 -5.83 -23.12
C GLU A 824 5.74 -6.73 -22.24
N VAL A 825 5.60 -6.38 -20.95
CA VAL A 825 4.68 -7.06 -20.02
C VAL A 825 3.23 -6.87 -20.48
N MET A 826 2.81 -5.65 -20.79
CA MET A 826 1.46 -5.36 -21.29
C MET A 826 1.17 -6.02 -22.64
N LYS A 827 2.16 -6.11 -23.54
CA LYS A 827 2.03 -6.87 -24.81
C LYS A 827 1.85 -8.37 -24.56
N LEU A 828 2.59 -8.96 -23.63
CA LEU A 828 2.44 -10.37 -23.24
C LEU A 828 1.09 -10.65 -22.59
N ILE A 829 0.62 -9.77 -21.69
CA ILE A 829 -0.70 -9.87 -21.07
C ILE A 829 -1.81 -9.79 -22.12
N ASN A 830 -1.79 -8.77 -22.99
CA ASN A 830 -2.79 -8.62 -24.06
C ASN A 830 -2.78 -9.78 -25.06
N LEU A 831 -1.60 -10.28 -25.44
CA LEU A 831 -1.48 -11.46 -26.31
C LEU A 831 -2.06 -12.71 -25.64
N ARG A 832 -1.79 -12.92 -24.34
CA ARG A 832 -2.39 -14.03 -23.56
C ARG A 832 -3.90 -13.86 -23.43
N GLY A 833 -4.42 -12.65 -23.25
CA GLY A 833 -5.86 -12.36 -23.23
C GLY A 833 -6.54 -12.73 -24.55
N GLN A 834 -5.98 -12.31 -25.69
CA GLN A 834 -6.47 -12.68 -27.03
C GLN A 834 -6.43 -14.19 -27.28
N LEU A 835 -5.36 -14.87 -26.85
CA LEU A 835 -5.24 -16.33 -26.91
C LEU A 835 -6.25 -17.02 -25.98
N HIS A 836 -6.51 -16.48 -24.78
CA HIS A 836 -7.49 -17.03 -23.84
C HIS A 836 -8.93 -16.87 -24.37
N ILE A 837 -9.28 -15.71 -24.94
CA ILE A 837 -10.58 -15.51 -25.61
C ILE A 837 -10.76 -16.52 -26.75
N ARG A 838 -9.74 -16.70 -27.60
CA ARG A 838 -9.75 -17.75 -28.64
C ARG A 838 -9.91 -19.16 -28.07
N PHE A 839 -9.26 -19.46 -26.94
CA PHE A 839 -9.35 -20.76 -26.27
C PHE A 839 -10.74 -21.00 -25.64
N GLN A 840 -11.37 -19.97 -25.08
CA GLN A 840 -12.75 -20.05 -24.55
C GLN A 840 -13.78 -20.18 -25.67
N VAL A 841 -13.63 -19.44 -26.78
CA VAL A 841 -14.47 -19.62 -27.99
C VAL A 841 -14.32 -21.03 -28.56
N ALA A 842 -13.09 -21.56 -28.66
CA ALA A 842 -12.85 -22.94 -29.08
C ALA A 842 -13.45 -23.97 -28.10
N LYS A 843 -13.44 -23.69 -26.79
CA LYS A 843 -14.06 -24.52 -25.76
C LYS A 843 -15.59 -24.50 -25.85
N GLN A 844 -16.20 -23.32 -26.06
CA GLN A 844 -17.65 -23.19 -26.28
C GLN A 844 -18.08 -23.87 -27.58
N GLN A 845 -17.33 -23.70 -28.68
CA GLN A 845 -17.56 -24.44 -29.93
C GLN A 845 -17.43 -25.96 -29.74
N LYS A 846 -16.50 -26.43 -28.90
CA LYS A 846 -16.37 -27.86 -28.59
C LYS A 846 -17.55 -28.39 -27.76
N VAL A 847 -18.04 -27.64 -26.78
CA VAL A 847 -19.26 -27.99 -26.03
C VAL A 847 -20.48 -28.02 -26.95
N LEU A 848 -20.64 -27.01 -27.82
CA LEU A 848 -21.72 -26.97 -28.81
C LEU A 848 -21.65 -28.15 -29.80
N TRP A 849 -20.45 -28.57 -30.22
CA TRP A 849 -20.27 -29.77 -31.03
C TRP A 849 -20.52 -31.07 -30.27
N GLU A 850 -20.19 -31.15 -28.98
CA GLU A 850 -20.51 -32.30 -28.13
C GLU A 850 -22.02 -32.41 -27.87
N GLU A 851 -22.71 -31.27 -27.72
CA GLU A 851 -24.16 -31.18 -27.56
C GLU A 851 -24.90 -31.52 -28.87
N ILE A 852 -24.47 -30.99 -30.01
CA ILE A 852 -25.01 -31.35 -31.34
C ILE A 852 -24.75 -32.84 -31.63
N SER A 853 -23.55 -33.36 -31.35
CA SER A 853 -23.21 -34.77 -31.54
C SER A 853 -24.05 -35.69 -30.65
N SER A 854 -24.31 -35.30 -29.40
CA SER A 854 -25.17 -36.06 -28.48
C SER A 854 -26.62 -36.11 -28.97
N ASN A 855 -27.16 -35.01 -29.49
CA ASN A 855 -28.51 -34.97 -30.08
C ASN A 855 -28.60 -35.79 -31.38
N LEU A 856 -27.54 -35.81 -32.20
CA LEU A 856 -27.47 -36.64 -33.42
C LEU A 856 -27.26 -38.15 -33.15
N LEU A 857 -26.94 -38.54 -31.92
CA LEU A 857 -26.82 -39.93 -31.47
C LEU A 857 -28.05 -40.41 -30.65
N ALA A 858 -29.07 -39.56 -30.51
CA ALA A 858 -30.28 -39.81 -29.72
C ALA A 858 -31.58 -39.79 -30.56
N GLY A 859 -31.47 -39.85 -31.90
CA GLY A 859 -32.58 -39.88 -32.87
C GLY A 859 -32.58 -41.12 -33.74
#